data_AF-A0A5M8P906-F1
#
_entry.id   AF-A0A5M8P906-F1
#
_cell.length_a   1.000
_cell.length_b   1.000
_cell.length_c   1.000
_cell.angle_alpha   90.00
_cell.angle_beta   90.00
_cell.angle_gamma   90.00
#
_symmetry.space_group_name_H-M   'P 1'
#
loop_
_entity.id
_entity.type
_entity.pdbx_description
1 polymer ?
#
loop_
_entity_poly.entity_id
_entity_poly.type
_entity_poly.pdbx_seq_one_letter_code
_entity_poly.pdbx_strand_id
1 'polypeptide(L)'
;MTEKSGNPIAEKTKPARAEVPLVSFIMSGGVGTRLWPLSRQDFPKQFHDFSGNGSMLARTVHRLNFINRLRPENSAKMPVYLIASESHAPLLDKEISGLPLYGGQPVFEPLGRNTAAAVALACAISLQNYGDSLVLIVPSDHDIETEEQFWQTIEAGIPAAQDGKIVIFGIKPDRPETGYGYIEIAAKTGGKEQVFDVLQFKEKPDSTTAERYCRAGNFLWNSGIFLFSAKIMQQAFARFAPEIKQNVSAALAQARRDFSGLWLPFDAYKAVPADSVDYAIMEQADNIVLVPARFRWNDLGSWQSLLDTPAGKKNRDTNGNVIIGDVVAIDCERSYLRSQSGLLSAVGLKNMAVVATGDATFIAPVSQSQNVRKIVTSLENSGRLETRFTPAPGRPPVAGAHLSRVENWLFEEALPLWSTKGVDDKGGFHEVLNFDGLPLHRDKRMRTQARQVYTFAVAGARGWQGPYRELIAHGLDFIEKGRLDNGGFVATFDADGHIKDTTEDFYDQSFVLLALAYAHAGGERRARRLAEESFAFLDKYLLDKSGKPAGTRGYFETRQNDRPLRRANPHMHFLETCLAWYEVTGEADYLDRAANIVDLFRNIFFDADNWALGEFFDADWQRAKGEAGDICEPGHHFEWASLLVAYERHKTAFAARQANDKTADNAPHNIVLLARKLYASAIASGVNRTTGLAYNSVSRFGTPIDCATRSWPQTEAIKAAIALDSNHGPDLKPEVESRIARLFRWHIDTAPKGLWIDAIDEQGKARSQSVPASIFYHLVAALTYYMDFAAALES
;
A
#
# COMPACT_ATOMS: atom_id res chain seq x y z
N MET A 1 -11.66 58.52 -81.29
CA MET A 1 -10.25 58.20 -80.99
C MET A 1 -9.87 58.91 -79.71
N THR A 2 -9.10 58.21 -78.86
CA THR A 2 -8.42 58.65 -77.63
C THR A 2 -9.28 59.08 -76.44
N GLU A 3 -9.56 58.13 -75.55
CA GLU A 3 -9.82 58.38 -74.13
C GLU A 3 -8.68 57.83 -73.27
N LYS A 4 -8.37 58.58 -72.21
CA LYS A 4 -7.15 58.52 -71.39
C LYS A 4 -7.13 57.29 -70.47
N SER A 5 -6.00 56.60 -70.46
CA SER A 5 -5.63 55.57 -69.48
C SER A 5 -5.12 56.20 -68.17
N GLY A 6 -5.87 56.07 -67.09
CA GLY A 6 -5.40 56.27 -65.72
C GLY A 6 -5.28 54.91 -65.02
N ASN A 7 -4.06 54.48 -64.74
CA ASN A 7 -3.74 53.20 -64.10
C ASN A 7 -3.88 53.34 -62.58
N PRO A 8 -4.68 52.52 -61.87
CA PRO A 8 -4.74 52.56 -60.41
C PRO A 8 -3.51 51.89 -59.79
N ILE A 9 -3.02 52.52 -58.73
CA ILE A 9 -1.88 52.13 -57.90
C ILE A 9 -2.15 50.78 -57.25
N ALA A 10 -1.23 49.83 -57.43
CA ALA A 10 -1.23 48.55 -56.72
C ALA A 10 -1.01 48.79 -55.21
N GLU A 11 -2.01 48.44 -54.40
CA GLU A 11 -1.84 48.27 -52.95
C GLU A 11 -0.81 47.17 -52.69
N LYS A 12 0.33 47.54 -52.11
CA LYS A 12 1.28 46.59 -51.55
C LYS A 12 0.60 45.85 -50.39
N THR A 13 0.25 44.60 -50.62
CA THR A 13 -0.10 43.65 -49.57
C THR A 13 1.02 43.63 -48.52
N LYS A 14 0.69 43.95 -47.27
CA LYS A 14 1.59 43.78 -46.12
C LYS A 14 2.08 42.33 -46.10
N PRO A 15 3.38 42.07 -45.88
CA PRO A 15 3.86 40.70 -45.72
C PRO A 15 3.13 40.07 -44.52
N ALA A 16 2.60 38.87 -44.70
CA ALA A 16 2.05 38.08 -43.61
C ALA A 16 3.13 37.97 -42.52
N ARG A 17 2.85 38.49 -41.31
CA ARG A 17 3.74 38.27 -40.15
C ARG A 17 3.90 36.75 -40.00
N ALA A 18 5.14 36.26 -40.01
CA ALA A 18 5.43 34.87 -39.67
C ALA A 18 4.77 34.58 -38.31
N GLU A 19 3.97 33.52 -38.25
CA GLU A 19 3.23 33.14 -37.06
C GLU A 19 4.23 32.81 -35.94
N VAL A 20 4.25 33.61 -34.87
CA VAL A 20 5.16 33.39 -33.74
C VAL A 20 4.80 32.04 -33.10
N PRO A 21 5.75 31.09 -32.96
CA PRO A 21 5.46 29.79 -32.38
C PRO A 21 4.90 29.95 -30.96
N LEU A 22 3.88 29.16 -30.63
CA LEU A 22 3.34 29.03 -29.27
C LEU A 22 3.77 27.67 -28.73
N VAL A 23 4.21 27.62 -27.48
CA VAL A 23 4.62 26.39 -26.77
C VAL A 23 3.92 26.39 -25.41
N SER A 24 3.30 25.27 -25.06
CA SER A 24 2.60 25.14 -23.78
C SER A 24 3.39 24.29 -22.79
N PHE A 25 3.41 24.72 -21.53
CA PHE A 25 4.00 23.99 -20.41
C PHE A 25 2.95 23.83 -19.32
N ILE A 26 2.72 22.57 -18.94
CA ILE A 26 1.86 22.20 -17.82
C ILE A 26 2.73 22.06 -16.57
N MET A 27 2.42 22.81 -15.52
CA MET A 27 3.03 22.63 -14.21
C MET A 27 2.28 21.54 -13.42
N SER A 28 2.92 20.38 -13.28
CA SER A 28 2.45 19.23 -12.52
C SER A 28 3.18 19.13 -11.18
N GLY A 29 2.96 20.15 -10.34
CA GLY A 29 3.56 20.26 -9.01
C GLY A 29 2.50 20.42 -7.92
N GLY A 30 2.84 19.99 -6.70
CA GLY A 30 1.99 20.11 -5.52
C GLY A 30 1.24 18.83 -5.16
N VAL A 31 1.11 18.56 -3.86
CA VAL A 31 0.48 17.33 -3.33
C VAL A 31 -1.05 17.42 -3.29
N GLY A 32 -1.59 18.62 -3.06
CA GLY A 32 -3.03 18.81 -2.87
C GLY A 32 -3.54 18.34 -1.50
N THR A 33 -2.77 18.58 -0.44
CA THR A 33 -3.04 18.13 0.95
C THR A 33 -4.42 18.54 1.51
N ARG A 34 -5.08 19.52 0.89
CA ARG A 34 -6.44 19.95 1.25
C ARG A 34 -7.54 18.91 0.93
N LEU A 35 -7.22 17.88 0.16
CA LEU A 35 -8.13 16.77 -0.17
C LEU A 35 -7.68 15.44 0.44
N TRP A 36 -6.82 15.47 1.48
CA TRP A 36 -6.56 14.28 2.28
C TRP A 36 -7.89 13.75 2.86
N PRO A 37 -8.21 12.45 2.74
CA PRO A 37 -7.30 11.31 2.57
C PRO A 37 -7.10 10.82 1.13
N LEU A 38 -7.72 11.47 0.14
CA LEU A 38 -7.60 11.09 -1.27
C LEU A 38 -6.24 11.50 -1.84
N SER A 39 -5.85 12.77 -1.65
CA SER A 39 -4.58 13.27 -2.16
C SER A 39 -3.46 13.10 -1.14
N ARG A 40 -2.36 12.48 -1.58
CA ARG A 40 -1.16 12.20 -0.77
C ARG A 40 0.09 12.47 -1.59
N GLN A 41 1.25 12.47 -0.94
CA GLN A 41 2.51 12.86 -1.59
C GLN A 41 2.85 12.00 -2.81
N ASP A 42 2.57 10.70 -2.75
CA ASP A 42 2.80 9.75 -3.83
C ASP A 42 1.68 9.67 -4.87
N PHE A 43 0.44 10.10 -4.54
CA PHE A 43 -0.68 10.22 -5.49
C PHE A 43 -1.36 11.60 -5.38
N PRO A 44 -0.71 12.64 -5.93
CA PRO A 44 -1.20 14.02 -5.84
C PRO A 44 -2.52 14.30 -6.53
N LYS A 45 -3.15 15.40 -6.14
CA LYS A 45 -4.46 15.88 -6.63
C LYS A 45 -4.63 15.83 -8.16
N GLN A 46 -3.63 16.25 -8.94
CA GLN A 46 -3.77 16.33 -10.41
C GLN A 46 -3.99 14.97 -11.10
N PHE A 47 -3.65 13.87 -10.43
CA PHE A 47 -3.83 12.51 -10.93
C PHE A 47 -5.22 11.91 -10.58
N HIS A 48 -6.03 12.60 -9.78
CA HIS A 48 -7.38 12.14 -9.43
C HIS A 48 -8.41 12.58 -10.47
N ASP A 49 -9.40 11.71 -10.71
CA ASP A 49 -10.63 12.09 -11.41
C ASP A 49 -11.66 12.61 -10.40
N PHE A 50 -11.73 13.93 -10.28
CA PHE A 50 -12.73 14.61 -9.46
C PHE A 50 -13.93 15.13 -10.26
N SER A 51 -13.81 15.21 -11.58
CA SER A 51 -14.82 15.81 -12.46
C SER A 51 -15.50 14.77 -13.37
N GLY A 52 -15.22 13.48 -13.18
CA GLY A 52 -15.86 12.34 -13.83
C GLY A 52 -15.49 12.14 -15.30
N ASN A 53 -14.38 12.73 -15.76
CA ASN A 53 -13.96 12.74 -17.17
C ASN A 53 -12.43 12.55 -17.30
N GLY A 54 -11.84 11.73 -16.42
CA GLY A 54 -10.38 11.50 -16.37
C GLY A 54 -9.64 12.46 -15.43
N SER A 55 -8.35 12.20 -15.22
CA SER A 55 -7.51 12.99 -14.31
C SER A 55 -7.45 14.46 -14.72
N MET A 56 -7.23 15.34 -13.73
CA MET A 56 -7.12 16.78 -13.98
C MET A 56 -5.99 17.11 -14.95
N LEU A 57 -4.88 16.36 -14.84
CA LEU A 57 -3.75 16.46 -15.74
C LEU A 57 -4.14 16.10 -17.19
N ALA A 58 -4.73 14.91 -17.40
CA ALA A 58 -5.15 14.47 -18.73
C ALA A 58 -6.15 15.45 -19.36
N ARG A 59 -7.08 15.97 -18.57
CA ARG A 59 -8.03 17.01 -19.01
C ARG A 59 -7.34 18.31 -19.41
N THR A 60 -6.27 18.70 -18.71
CA THR A 60 -5.48 19.87 -19.09
C THR A 60 -4.73 19.63 -20.41
N VAL A 61 -4.17 18.43 -20.62
CA VAL A 61 -3.57 18.05 -21.91
C VAL A 61 -4.62 18.07 -23.04
N HIS A 62 -5.81 17.52 -22.81
CA HIS A 62 -6.91 17.57 -23.79
C HIS A 62 -7.31 18.99 -24.15
N ARG A 63 -7.48 19.86 -23.14
CA ARG A 63 -7.79 21.28 -23.33
C ARG A 63 -6.73 21.97 -24.17
N LEU A 64 -5.45 21.72 -23.91
CA LEU A 64 -4.37 22.27 -24.71
C LEU A 64 -4.36 21.71 -26.14
N ASN A 65 -4.70 20.44 -26.32
CA ASN A 65 -4.76 19.79 -27.63
C ASN A 65 -5.97 20.21 -28.47
N PHE A 66 -6.98 20.84 -27.87
CA PHE A 66 -8.14 21.36 -28.60
C PHE A 66 -7.73 22.25 -29.78
N ILE A 67 -6.82 23.21 -29.57
CA ILE A 67 -6.35 24.09 -30.65
C ILE A 67 -5.64 23.33 -31.77
N ASN A 68 -4.91 22.26 -31.42
CA ASN A 68 -4.22 21.43 -32.38
C ASN A 68 -5.19 20.64 -33.27
N ARG A 69 -6.38 20.31 -32.78
CA ARG A 69 -7.47 19.66 -33.56
C ARG A 69 -8.17 20.64 -34.49
N LEU A 70 -8.29 21.91 -34.11
CA LEU A 70 -8.87 22.95 -34.98
C LEU A 70 -7.93 23.38 -36.11
N ARG A 71 -6.62 23.25 -35.89
CA ARG A 71 -5.59 23.58 -36.89
C ARG A 71 -5.55 22.55 -38.03
N PRO A 72 -5.35 22.98 -39.30
CA PRO A 72 -5.18 22.05 -40.43
C PRO A 72 -4.12 20.98 -40.17
N GLU A 73 -4.26 19.78 -40.75
CA GLU A 73 -3.33 18.67 -40.53
C GLU A 73 -1.87 19.03 -40.88
N ASN A 74 -1.68 19.80 -41.96
CA ASN A 74 -0.36 20.20 -42.46
C ASN A 74 0.23 21.44 -41.76
N SER A 75 -0.40 21.95 -40.71
CA SER A 75 0.12 23.11 -39.96
C SER A 75 0.96 22.68 -38.76
N ALA A 76 1.92 23.53 -38.37
CA ALA A 76 2.72 23.31 -37.19
C ALA A 76 1.81 23.20 -35.94
N LYS A 77 1.84 22.04 -35.30
CA LYS A 77 1.11 21.79 -34.06
C LYS A 77 1.86 22.43 -32.89
N MET A 78 1.11 22.92 -31.91
CA MET A 78 1.63 23.49 -30.68
C MET A 78 2.17 22.38 -29.77
N PRO A 79 3.46 22.38 -29.42
CA PRO A 79 4.03 21.39 -28.49
C PRO A 79 3.50 21.59 -27.06
N VAL A 80 3.30 20.48 -26.35
CA VAL A 80 2.87 20.44 -24.94
C VAL A 80 3.93 19.75 -24.09
N TYR A 81 4.58 20.51 -23.22
CA TYR A 81 5.54 20.01 -22.24
C TYR A 81 4.89 19.85 -20.87
N LEU A 82 5.35 18.86 -20.09
CA LEU A 82 4.88 18.63 -18.73
C LEU A 82 6.06 18.75 -17.77
N ILE A 83 6.06 19.75 -16.89
CA ILE A 83 7.08 19.88 -15.85
C ILE A 83 6.53 19.21 -14.60
N ALA A 84 7.16 18.11 -14.17
CA ALA A 84 6.64 17.24 -13.11
C ALA A 84 7.75 16.75 -12.18
N SER A 85 7.40 16.35 -10.96
CA SER A 85 8.34 15.66 -10.07
C SER A 85 8.79 14.34 -10.69
N GLU A 86 10.09 14.05 -10.58
CA GLU A 86 10.68 12.76 -10.95
C GLU A 86 9.96 11.58 -10.29
N SER A 87 9.57 11.74 -9.01
CA SER A 87 8.84 10.72 -8.25
C SER A 87 7.48 10.34 -8.84
N HIS A 88 6.91 11.20 -9.70
CA HIS A 88 5.61 10.98 -10.33
C HIS A 88 5.73 10.48 -11.77
N ALA A 89 6.94 10.20 -12.26
CA ALA A 89 7.14 9.70 -13.63
C ALA A 89 6.26 8.49 -13.99
N PRO A 90 6.11 7.45 -13.13
CA PRO A 90 5.23 6.32 -13.45
C PRO A 90 3.74 6.69 -13.56
N LEU A 91 3.28 7.64 -12.74
CA LEU A 91 1.89 8.11 -12.79
C LEU A 91 1.66 8.97 -14.03
N LEU A 92 2.62 9.84 -14.34
CA LEU A 92 2.58 10.70 -15.51
C LEU A 92 2.49 9.87 -16.79
N ASP A 93 3.35 8.86 -16.93
CA ASP A 93 3.36 7.94 -18.06
C ASP A 93 2.00 7.25 -18.25
N LYS A 94 1.41 6.75 -17.16
CA LYS A 94 0.08 6.13 -17.18
C LYS A 94 -1.02 7.09 -17.67
N GLU A 95 -1.03 8.34 -17.18
CA GLU A 95 -2.08 9.31 -17.50
C GLU A 95 -1.98 9.90 -18.91
N ILE A 96 -0.75 10.08 -19.42
CA ILE A 96 -0.54 10.69 -20.74
C ILE A 96 -0.35 9.67 -21.85
N SER A 97 -0.25 8.37 -21.52
CA SER A 97 -0.19 7.30 -22.51
C SER A 97 -1.43 7.35 -23.41
N GLY A 98 -1.23 7.61 -24.70
CA GLY A 98 -2.29 7.80 -25.69
C GLY A 98 -2.69 9.25 -25.96
N LEU A 99 -2.11 10.24 -25.28
CA LEU A 99 -2.34 11.66 -25.54
C LEU A 99 -1.20 12.25 -26.40
N PRO A 100 -1.51 12.89 -27.53
CA PRO A 100 -0.47 13.49 -28.37
C PRO A 100 0.11 14.75 -27.70
N LEU A 101 1.44 14.81 -27.54
CA LEU A 101 2.14 16.00 -27.04
C LEU A 101 2.73 16.89 -28.16
N TYR A 102 2.54 16.48 -29.42
CA TYR A 102 2.92 17.24 -30.62
C TYR A 102 4.36 17.80 -30.62
N GLY A 103 5.32 16.94 -30.25
CA GLY A 103 6.74 17.31 -30.18
C GLY A 103 7.18 17.89 -28.83
N GLY A 104 6.25 18.06 -27.89
CA GLY A 104 6.57 18.26 -26.48
C GLY A 104 6.82 16.92 -25.77
N GLN A 105 7.21 17.00 -24.50
CA GLN A 105 7.58 15.84 -23.67
C GLN A 105 7.51 16.18 -22.18
N PRO A 106 7.50 15.16 -21.30
CA PRO A 106 7.77 15.34 -19.88
C PRO A 106 9.17 15.89 -19.59
N VAL A 107 9.27 16.68 -18.54
CA VAL A 107 10.50 17.23 -17.96
C VAL A 107 10.44 16.99 -16.45
N PHE A 108 11.33 16.14 -15.96
CA PHE A 108 11.32 15.64 -14.60
C PHE A 108 12.27 16.42 -13.71
N GLU A 109 11.70 17.03 -12.67
CA GLU A 109 12.38 17.74 -11.61
C GLU A 109 12.70 16.77 -10.46
N PRO A 110 13.97 16.60 -10.07
CA PRO A 110 14.37 15.67 -9.01
C PRO A 110 13.93 16.14 -7.61
N LEU A 111 13.63 17.44 -7.47
CA LEU A 111 13.26 18.10 -6.22
C LEU A 111 12.25 19.21 -6.52
N GLY A 112 11.24 19.37 -5.67
CA GLY A 112 10.30 20.49 -5.76
C GLY A 112 10.98 21.83 -5.44
N ARG A 113 11.01 22.74 -6.41
CA ARG A 113 11.54 24.12 -6.27
C ARG A 113 10.49 25.22 -6.48
N ASN A 114 9.21 24.85 -6.37
CA ASN A 114 8.06 25.74 -6.54
C ASN A 114 8.01 26.34 -7.98
N THR A 115 7.09 27.27 -8.27
CA THR A 115 6.73 27.61 -9.66
C THR A 115 7.77 28.43 -10.42
N ALA A 116 8.66 29.18 -9.75
CA ALA A 116 9.66 30.01 -10.44
C ALA A 116 10.65 29.16 -11.26
N ALA A 117 11.12 28.05 -10.70
CA ALA A 117 12.07 27.16 -11.36
C ALA A 117 11.46 26.51 -12.61
N ALA A 118 10.20 26.04 -12.52
CA ALA A 118 9.46 25.48 -13.65
C ALA A 118 9.27 26.50 -14.79
N VAL A 119 8.93 27.75 -14.46
CA VAL A 119 8.77 28.81 -15.48
C VAL A 119 10.12 29.16 -16.12
N ALA A 120 11.20 29.24 -15.34
CA ALA A 120 12.55 29.47 -15.87
C ALA A 120 12.98 28.33 -16.82
N LEU A 121 12.65 27.09 -16.48
CA LEU A 121 12.92 25.90 -17.29
C LEU A 121 12.14 25.92 -18.60
N ALA A 122 10.85 26.28 -18.55
CA ALA A 122 10.02 26.48 -19.73
C ALA A 122 10.60 27.50 -20.70
N CYS A 123 11.11 28.63 -20.17
CA CYS A 123 11.77 29.67 -20.98
C CYS A 123 13.05 29.14 -21.63
N ALA A 124 13.89 28.42 -20.87
CA ALA A 124 15.14 27.88 -21.37
C ALA A 124 14.92 26.85 -22.49
N ILE A 125 13.98 25.91 -22.30
CA ILE A 125 13.58 24.92 -23.31
C ILE A 125 13.03 25.61 -24.56
N SER A 126 12.18 26.62 -24.38
CA SER A 126 11.58 27.37 -25.48
C SER A 126 12.64 28.07 -26.33
N LEU A 127 13.56 28.78 -25.69
CA LEU A 127 14.67 29.47 -26.37
C LEU A 127 15.60 28.49 -27.11
N GLN A 128 15.88 27.32 -26.52
CA GLN A 128 16.75 26.31 -27.12
C GLN A 128 16.12 25.66 -28.36
N ASN A 129 14.82 25.37 -28.33
CA ASN A 129 14.17 24.52 -29.35
C ASN A 129 13.31 25.30 -30.35
N TYR A 130 12.79 26.48 -29.98
CA TYR A 130 11.81 27.24 -30.75
C TYR A 130 12.14 28.72 -30.87
N GLY A 131 13.30 29.17 -30.37
CA GLY A 131 13.70 30.58 -30.37
C GLY A 131 12.84 31.43 -29.44
N ASP A 132 12.60 32.69 -29.80
CA ASP A 132 11.75 33.61 -29.02
C ASP A 132 10.25 33.33 -29.27
N SER A 133 9.81 32.15 -28.84
CA SER A 133 8.41 31.73 -28.91
C SER A 133 7.57 32.33 -27.78
N LEU A 134 6.25 32.33 -27.98
CA LEU A 134 5.31 32.54 -26.89
C LEU A 134 5.24 31.27 -26.04
N VAL A 135 5.24 31.46 -24.72
CA VAL A 135 5.18 30.41 -23.71
C VAL A 135 3.87 30.56 -22.96
N LEU A 136 3.04 29.53 -23.02
CA LEU A 136 1.82 29.41 -22.23
C LEU A 136 2.08 28.48 -21.05
N ILE A 137 2.04 29.01 -19.83
CA ILE A 137 2.13 28.24 -18.59
C ILE A 137 0.73 27.97 -18.06
N VAL A 138 0.40 26.70 -17.78
CA VAL A 138 -0.88 26.32 -17.18
C VAL A 138 -0.70 25.39 -15.98
N PRO A 139 -1.50 25.52 -14.91
CA PRO A 139 -1.56 24.54 -13.84
C PRO A 139 -2.23 23.24 -14.30
N SER A 140 -1.76 22.10 -13.80
CA SER A 140 -2.34 20.78 -14.08
C SER A 140 -3.61 20.46 -13.30
N ASP A 141 -3.90 21.19 -12.22
CA ASP A 141 -4.87 20.82 -11.19
C ASP A 141 -6.06 21.80 -11.11
N HIS A 142 -6.40 22.46 -12.21
CA HIS A 142 -7.58 23.32 -12.33
C HIS A 142 -8.71 22.65 -13.13
N ASP A 143 -9.94 22.85 -12.68
CA ASP A 143 -11.15 22.51 -13.44
C ASP A 143 -11.62 23.73 -14.23
N ILE A 144 -11.60 23.61 -15.56
CA ILE A 144 -12.01 24.65 -16.49
C ILE A 144 -13.07 24.06 -17.41
N GLU A 145 -14.26 24.66 -17.42
CA GLU A 145 -15.36 24.24 -18.28
C GLU A 145 -15.29 25.05 -19.59
N THR A 146 -15.33 24.34 -20.72
CA THR A 146 -15.33 24.84 -22.10
C THR A 146 -13.94 25.18 -22.69
N GLU A 147 -13.45 24.29 -23.56
CA GLU A 147 -12.14 24.39 -24.23
C GLU A 147 -12.09 25.60 -25.19
N GLU A 148 -13.20 25.92 -25.85
CA GLU A 148 -13.33 27.07 -26.76
C GLU A 148 -13.16 28.40 -26.02
N GLN A 149 -13.82 28.56 -24.88
CA GLN A 149 -13.75 29.79 -24.08
C GLN A 149 -12.36 29.97 -23.45
N PHE A 150 -11.72 28.87 -23.06
CA PHE A 150 -10.32 28.86 -22.66
C PHE A 150 -9.43 29.44 -23.77
N TRP A 151 -9.49 28.88 -24.98
CA TRP A 151 -8.65 29.33 -26.08
C TRP A 151 -8.96 30.75 -26.55
N GLN A 152 -10.23 31.16 -26.63
CA GLN A 152 -10.59 32.55 -26.91
C GLN A 152 -9.98 33.54 -25.90
N THR A 153 -9.87 33.12 -24.64
CA THR A 153 -9.26 33.92 -23.59
C THR A 153 -7.74 34.00 -23.81
N ILE A 154 -7.06 32.87 -24.09
CA ILE A 154 -5.62 32.85 -24.36
C ILE A 154 -5.27 33.68 -25.60
N GLU A 155 -6.02 33.53 -26.69
CA GLU A 155 -5.81 34.24 -27.95
C GLU A 155 -5.93 35.76 -27.81
N ALA A 156 -6.82 36.24 -26.93
CA ALA A 156 -6.94 37.67 -26.62
C ALA A 156 -5.65 38.27 -26.00
N GLY A 157 -4.84 37.44 -25.33
CA GLY A 157 -3.57 37.85 -24.74
C GLY A 157 -2.38 37.81 -25.70
N ILE A 158 -2.47 37.07 -26.80
CA ILE A 158 -1.34 36.87 -27.75
C ILE A 158 -0.74 38.20 -28.23
N PRO A 159 -1.52 39.20 -28.70
CA PRO A 159 -0.95 40.46 -29.16
C PRO A 159 -0.13 41.18 -28.09
N ALA A 160 -0.62 41.23 -26.84
CA ALA A 160 0.09 41.88 -25.75
C ALA A 160 1.38 41.13 -25.38
N ALA A 161 1.37 39.80 -25.40
CA ALA A 161 2.56 39.00 -25.16
C ALA A 161 3.63 39.18 -26.25
N GLN A 162 3.21 39.35 -27.51
CA GLN A 162 4.11 39.68 -28.63
C GLN A 162 4.70 41.08 -28.50
N ASP A 163 3.96 42.02 -27.92
CA ASP A 163 4.40 43.39 -27.62
C ASP A 163 5.23 43.49 -26.32
N GLY A 164 5.67 42.35 -25.77
CA GLY A 164 6.61 42.30 -24.65
C GLY A 164 5.98 42.40 -23.26
N LYS A 165 4.66 42.19 -23.15
CA LYS A 165 3.97 42.12 -21.86
C LYS A 165 3.96 40.70 -21.28
N ILE A 166 3.89 40.60 -19.96
CA ILE A 166 3.58 39.35 -19.26
C ILE A 166 2.07 39.33 -19.02
N VAL A 167 1.38 38.42 -19.70
CA VAL A 167 -0.08 38.33 -19.63
C VAL A 167 -0.48 37.33 -18.55
N ILE A 168 -1.34 37.75 -17.64
CA ILE A 168 -2.02 36.91 -16.65
C ILE A 168 -3.51 36.84 -16.95
N PHE A 169 -4.16 35.77 -16.49
CA PHE A 169 -5.59 35.56 -16.71
C PHE A 169 -6.36 35.65 -15.40
N GLY A 170 -7.31 36.58 -15.32
CA GLY A 170 -8.04 36.89 -14.10
C GLY A 170 -9.44 36.27 -14.05
N ILE A 171 -9.80 35.62 -12.95
CA ILE A 171 -11.17 35.12 -12.73
C ILE A 171 -11.97 36.16 -11.95
N LYS A 172 -13.21 36.44 -12.35
CA LYS A 172 -14.09 37.33 -11.60
C LYS A 172 -14.42 36.70 -10.23
N PRO A 173 -14.14 37.35 -9.09
CA PRO A 173 -14.46 36.82 -7.78
C PRO A 173 -15.98 36.72 -7.59
N ASP A 174 -16.44 35.56 -7.11
CA ASP A 174 -17.84 35.34 -6.72
C ASP A 174 -18.05 35.33 -5.19
N ARG A 175 -16.96 35.32 -4.43
CA ARG A 175 -16.94 35.31 -2.96
C ARG A 175 -15.61 35.87 -2.43
N PRO A 176 -15.52 36.25 -1.15
CA PRO A 176 -14.26 36.66 -0.52
C PRO A 176 -13.39 35.43 -0.17
N GLU A 177 -12.62 34.93 -1.14
CA GLU A 177 -11.74 33.78 -0.96
C GLU A 177 -10.36 34.19 -0.45
N THR A 178 -9.93 33.72 0.71
CA THR A 178 -8.62 34.09 1.30
C THR A 178 -7.48 33.23 0.76
N GLY A 179 -7.80 32.13 0.08
CA GLY A 179 -6.82 31.20 -0.49
C GLY A 179 -6.20 31.62 -1.82
N TYR A 180 -6.70 32.67 -2.47
CA TYR A 180 -6.28 33.11 -3.81
C TYR A 180 -5.53 34.43 -3.80
N GLY A 181 -4.69 34.65 -4.81
CA GLY A 181 -4.14 35.96 -5.14
C GLY A 181 -5.20 36.85 -5.78
N TYR A 182 -5.21 38.14 -5.42
CA TYR A 182 -6.05 39.17 -6.02
C TYR A 182 -5.20 40.14 -6.82
N ILE A 183 -5.67 40.49 -8.01
CA ILE A 183 -5.04 41.43 -8.94
C ILE A 183 -5.97 42.61 -9.11
N GLU A 184 -5.49 43.82 -8.79
CA GLU A 184 -6.19 45.05 -9.11
C GLU A 184 -5.88 45.47 -10.55
N ILE A 185 -6.93 45.80 -11.31
CA ILE A 185 -6.80 46.31 -12.67
C ILE A 185 -7.09 47.80 -12.75
N ALA A 186 -6.43 48.46 -13.71
CA ALA A 186 -6.67 49.87 -14.02
C ALA A 186 -8.10 50.11 -14.55
N ALA A 187 -8.61 51.32 -14.31
CA ALA A 187 -9.89 51.74 -14.85
C ALA A 187 -9.83 51.83 -16.39
N LYS A 188 -10.93 51.46 -17.06
CA LYS A 188 -11.04 51.49 -18.54
C LYS A 188 -10.78 52.89 -19.10
N THR A 189 -9.85 52.99 -20.05
CA THR A 189 -9.62 54.18 -20.87
C THR A 189 -10.04 53.92 -22.33
N GLY A 190 -11.36 53.84 -22.58
CA GLY A 190 -11.91 53.64 -23.93
C GLY A 190 -12.43 52.21 -24.19
N GLY A 191 -13.31 52.03 -25.18
CA GLY A 191 -14.17 50.83 -25.32
C GLY A 191 -13.47 49.49 -25.63
N LYS A 192 -14.22 48.37 -25.47
CA LYS A 192 -13.92 46.96 -25.85
C LYS A 192 -12.50 46.40 -25.61
N GLU A 193 -11.67 47.02 -24.77
CA GLU A 193 -10.38 46.44 -24.37
C GLU A 193 -10.58 45.08 -23.70
N GLN A 194 -9.82 44.08 -24.17
CA GLN A 194 -9.80 42.71 -23.64
C GLN A 194 -8.61 42.48 -22.70
N VAL A 195 -7.70 43.45 -22.62
CA VAL A 195 -6.44 43.44 -21.86
C VAL A 195 -6.43 44.68 -20.98
N PHE A 196 -6.03 44.54 -19.72
CA PHE A 196 -6.02 45.61 -18.71
C PHE A 196 -4.65 45.71 -18.07
N ASP A 197 -4.19 46.93 -17.76
CA ASP A 197 -2.97 47.11 -16.98
C ASP A 197 -3.21 46.67 -15.52
N VAL A 198 -2.20 46.03 -14.93
CA VAL A 198 -2.22 45.59 -13.53
C VAL A 198 -1.65 46.69 -12.66
N LEU A 199 -2.43 47.13 -11.65
CA LEU A 199 -2.00 48.17 -10.70
C LEU A 199 -1.27 47.58 -9.50
N GLN A 200 -1.78 46.48 -8.95
CA GLN A 200 -1.16 45.78 -7.85
C GLN A 200 -1.55 44.30 -7.84
N PHE A 201 -0.63 43.49 -7.36
CA PHE A 201 -0.82 42.07 -7.09
C PHE A 201 -0.74 41.84 -5.58
N LYS A 202 -1.67 41.07 -5.02
CA LYS A 202 -1.70 40.74 -3.59
C LYS A 202 -2.02 39.26 -3.38
N GLU A 203 -1.04 38.49 -2.92
CA GLU A 203 -1.24 37.07 -2.63
C GLU A 203 -1.95 36.85 -1.28
N LYS A 204 -3.03 36.05 -1.27
CA LYS A 204 -3.71 35.52 -0.07
C LYS A 204 -4.05 36.56 1.02
N PRO A 205 -4.97 37.51 0.75
CA PRO A 205 -5.39 38.51 1.72
C PRO A 205 -6.16 37.90 2.91
N ASP A 206 -6.21 38.63 4.03
CA ASP A 206 -7.13 38.31 5.13
C ASP A 206 -8.61 38.47 4.72
N SER A 207 -9.53 37.91 5.52
CA SER A 207 -10.98 37.88 5.21
C SER A 207 -11.56 39.28 4.99
N THR A 208 -11.18 40.25 5.82
CA THR A 208 -11.68 41.64 5.73
C THR A 208 -11.21 42.30 4.43
N THR A 209 -9.96 42.04 4.05
CA THR A 209 -9.35 42.53 2.82
C THR A 209 -9.98 41.87 1.59
N ALA A 210 -10.22 40.55 1.61
CA ALA A 210 -10.89 39.82 0.54
C ALA A 210 -12.33 40.35 0.30
N GLU A 211 -13.09 40.61 1.37
CA GLU A 211 -14.41 41.23 1.27
C GLU A 211 -14.35 42.61 0.62
N ARG A 212 -13.37 43.43 1.00
CA ARG A 212 -13.16 44.75 0.41
C ARG A 212 -12.85 44.64 -1.09
N TYR A 213 -11.99 43.72 -1.49
CA TYR A 213 -11.63 43.51 -2.90
C TYR A 213 -12.83 43.06 -3.73
N CYS A 214 -13.65 42.13 -3.22
CA CYS A 214 -14.87 41.72 -3.88
C CYS A 214 -15.88 42.87 -4.03
N ARG A 215 -16.00 43.75 -3.03
CA ARG A 215 -16.87 44.93 -3.10
C ARG A 215 -16.36 46.01 -4.06
N ALA A 216 -15.05 46.18 -4.18
CA ALA A 216 -14.44 47.17 -5.06
C ALA A 216 -14.69 46.86 -6.54
N GLY A 217 -14.83 45.58 -6.91
CA GLY A 217 -15.24 45.14 -8.24
C GLY A 217 -14.19 45.30 -9.35
N ASN A 218 -13.05 45.91 -9.04
CA ASN A 218 -11.86 46.06 -9.89
C ASN A 218 -10.74 45.08 -9.55
N PHE A 219 -11.02 44.07 -8.71
CA PHE A 219 -10.08 42.98 -8.42
C PHE A 219 -10.51 41.67 -9.07
N LEU A 220 -9.55 40.92 -9.60
CA LEU A 220 -9.74 39.57 -10.14
C LEU A 220 -8.84 38.57 -9.42
N TRP A 221 -9.27 37.31 -9.36
CA TRP A 221 -8.42 36.23 -8.84
C TRP A 221 -7.35 35.82 -9.83
N ASN A 222 -6.16 35.54 -9.32
CA ASN A 222 -5.08 34.93 -10.10
C ASN A 222 -5.44 33.49 -10.45
N SER A 223 -5.50 33.17 -11.75
CA SER A 223 -5.73 31.80 -12.23
C SER A 223 -4.47 30.94 -12.30
N GLY A 224 -3.28 31.50 -12.05
CA GLY A 224 -2.00 30.80 -12.19
C GLY A 224 -1.64 30.44 -13.64
N ILE A 225 -2.35 31.00 -14.63
CA ILE A 225 -2.07 30.86 -16.05
C ILE A 225 -1.31 32.10 -16.52
N PHE A 226 -0.23 31.90 -17.27
CA PHE A 226 0.65 32.96 -17.75
C PHE A 226 0.93 32.81 -19.24
N LEU A 227 1.01 33.92 -19.97
CA LEU A 227 1.41 33.95 -21.37
C LEU A 227 2.43 35.09 -21.61
N PHE A 228 3.59 34.76 -22.15
CA PHE A 228 4.68 35.72 -22.36
C PHE A 228 5.64 35.24 -23.46
N SER A 229 6.47 36.14 -23.99
CA SER A 229 7.63 35.74 -24.80
C SER A 229 8.70 35.09 -23.92
N ALA A 230 9.32 34.00 -24.40
CA ALA A 230 10.38 33.31 -23.70
C ALA A 230 11.55 34.24 -23.34
N LYS A 231 11.91 35.16 -24.25
CA LYS A 231 12.98 36.14 -24.03
C LYS A 231 12.63 37.16 -22.95
N ILE A 232 11.40 37.67 -22.94
CA ILE A 232 10.95 38.66 -21.94
C ILE A 232 10.99 38.05 -20.53
N MET A 233 10.46 36.85 -20.35
CA MET A 233 10.49 36.19 -19.06
C MET A 233 11.93 35.82 -18.64
N GLN A 234 12.78 35.37 -19.57
CA GLN A 234 14.20 35.12 -19.28
C GLN A 234 14.96 36.40 -18.86
N GLN A 235 14.59 37.56 -19.40
CA GLN A 235 15.12 38.86 -18.97
C GLN A 235 14.63 39.24 -17.57
N ALA A 236 13.35 38.99 -17.26
CA ALA A 236 12.81 39.19 -15.92
C ALA A 236 13.55 38.34 -14.89
N PHE A 237 13.77 37.04 -15.16
CA PHE A 237 14.60 36.19 -14.30
C PHE A 237 16.04 36.70 -14.19
N ALA A 238 16.66 37.18 -15.28
CA ALA A 238 18.01 37.73 -15.20
C ALA A 238 18.10 38.98 -14.29
N ARG A 239 17.02 39.75 -14.19
CA ARG A 239 16.95 40.96 -13.37
C ARG A 239 16.60 40.67 -11.91
N PHE A 240 15.59 39.84 -11.67
CA PHE A 240 14.98 39.69 -10.34
C PHE A 240 15.37 38.39 -9.63
N ALA A 241 15.72 37.33 -10.38
CA ALA A 241 16.10 36.04 -9.81
C ALA A 241 17.23 35.37 -10.64
N PRO A 242 18.42 36.02 -10.75
CA PRO A 242 19.50 35.57 -11.62
C PRO A 242 20.03 34.18 -11.26
N GLU A 243 20.04 33.83 -9.97
CA GLU A 243 20.47 32.52 -9.48
C GLU A 243 19.56 31.39 -10.00
N ILE A 244 18.24 31.59 -10.01
CA ILE A 244 17.28 30.62 -10.57
C ILE A 244 17.59 30.41 -12.05
N LYS A 245 17.75 31.49 -12.83
CA LYS A 245 18.09 31.40 -14.26
C LYS A 245 19.37 30.61 -14.50
N GLN A 246 20.44 30.95 -13.80
CA GLN A 246 21.76 30.35 -13.99
C GLN A 246 21.74 28.86 -13.64
N ASN A 247 21.20 28.51 -12.48
CA ASN A 247 21.21 27.13 -11.99
C ASN A 247 20.25 26.24 -12.80
N VAL A 248 19.09 26.76 -13.22
CA VAL A 248 18.19 26.02 -14.13
C VAL A 248 18.85 25.78 -15.49
N SER A 249 19.54 26.78 -16.05
CA SER A 249 20.24 26.61 -17.33
C SER A 249 21.38 25.59 -17.22
N ALA A 250 22.14 25.62 -16.12
CA ALA A 250 23.22 24.68 -15.84
C ALA A 250 22.70 23.25 -15.64
N ALA A 251 21.57 23.07 -14.96
CA ALA A 251 20.92 21.78 -14.80
C ALA A 251 20.36 21.25 -16.12
N LEU A 252 19.71 22.11 -16.92
CA LEU A 252 19.19 21.75 -18.24
C LEU A 252 20.29 21.31 -19.20
N ALA A 253 21.46 21.97 -19.18
CA ALA A 253 22.61 21.60 -20.03
C ALA A 253 23.16 20.20 -19.71
N GLN A 254 22.94 19.71 -18.49
CA GLN A 254 23.36 18.38 -18.02
C GLN A 254 22.20 17.38 -18.01
N ALA A 255 21.03 17.76 -18.51
CA ALA A 255 19.84 16.92 -18.48
C ALA A 255 19.99 15.67 -19.34
N ARG A 256 19.56 14.52 -18.81
CA ARG A 256 19.52 13.26 -19.55
C ARG A 256 18.20 13.13 -20.27
N ARG A 257 18.21 12.69 -21.53
CA ARG A 257 16.99 12.38 -22.28
C ARG A 257 16.86 10.87 -22.48
N ASP A 258 15.66 10.36 -22.29
CA ASP A 258 15.26 9.00 -22.69
C ASP A 258 13.84 9.00 -23.27
N PHE A 259 13.26 7.81 -23.50
CA PHE A 259 11.93 7.67 -24.10
C PHE A 259 10.79 8.27 -23.27
N SER A 260 10.97 8.41 -21.96
CA SER A 260 9.94 8.94 -21.06
C SER A 260 9.99 10.46 -20.92
N GLY A 261 11.12 11.09 -21.23
CA GLY A 261 11.25 12.55 -21.20
C GLY A 261 12.67 13.03 -20.90
N LEU A 262 12.73 14.25 -20.37
CA LEU A 262 13.96 14.94 -20.00
C LEU A 262 14.14 14.96 -18.48
N TRP A 263 15.25 14.45 -17.98
CA TRP A 263 15.53 14.27 -16.56
C TRP A 263 16.60 15.26 -16.11
N LEU A 264 16.27 16.14 -15.15
CA LEU A 264 17.21 17.11 -14.61
C LEU A 264 18.11 16.43 -13.55
N PRO A 265 19.43 16.64 -13.57
CA PRO A 265 20.33 15.98 -12.64
C PRO A 265 20.18 16.55 -11.23
N PHE A 266 20.03 15.66 -10.24
CA PHE A 266 19.80 16.00 -8.84
C PHE A 266 20.78 17.05 -8.31
N ASP A 267 22.09 16.82 -8.45
CA ASP A 267 23.11 17.70 -7.87
C ASP A 267 23.10 19.12 -8.45
N ALA A 268 22.90 19.25 -9.77
CA ALA A 268 22.82 20.56 -10.40
C ALA A 268 21.49 21.26 -10.07
N TYR A 269 20.37 20.53 -10.10
CA TYR A 269 19.04 21.11 -9.84
C TYR A 269 18.84 21.48 -8.37
N LYS A 270 19.54 20.79 -7.45
CA LYS A 270 19.56 21.12 -6.02
C LYS A 270 20.05 22.55 -5.76
N ALA A 271 20.90 23.12 -6.62
CA ALA A 271 21.38 24.49 -6.48
C ALA A 271 20.32 25.56 -6.81
N VAL A 272 19.19 25.19 -7.45
CA VAL A 272 18.12 26.13 -7.80
C VAL A 272 17.37 26.56 -6.53
N PRO A 273 17.26 27.88 -6.22
CA PRO A 273 16.44 28.37 -5.12
C PRO A 273 14.97 27.96 -5.26
N ALA A 274 14.31 27.64 -4.15
CA ALA A 274 12.88 27.31 -4.14
C ALA A 274 12.04 28.58 -3.92
N ASP A 275 11.32 29.03 -4.94
CA ASP A 275 10.49 30.24 -4.88
C ASP A 275 9.30 30.16 -5.85
N SER A 276 8.23 30.92 -5.60
CA SER A 276 7.11 31.03 -6.55
C SER A 276 7.39 32.10 -7.60
N VAL A 277 6.88 31.90 -8.82
CA VAL A 277 6.99 32.91 -9.88
C VAL A 277 6.28 34.21 -9.49
N ASP A 278 5.22 34.12 -8.68
CA ASP A 278 4.49 35.28 -8.20
C ASP A 278 5.40 36.20 -7.35
N TYR A 279 6.16 35.64 -6.40
CA TYR A 279 7.10 36.41 -5.59
C TYR A 279 8.38 36.79 -6.35
N ALA A 280 8.97 35.83 -7.05
CA ALA A 280 10.25 36.04 -7.71
C ALA A 280 10.18 37.03 -8.87
N ILE A 281 9.02 37.12 -9.55
CA ILE A 281 8.85 37.91 -10.78
C ILE A 281 7.61 38.81 -10.72
N MET A 282 6.41 38.27 -10.45
CA MET A 282 5.17 39.00 -10.70
C MET A 282 4.99 40.22 -9.79
N GLU A 283 5.42 40.16 -8.53
CA GLU A 283 5.36 41.31 -7.63
C GLU A 283 6.37 42.41 -7.99
N GLN A 284 7.38 42.10 -8.81
CA GLN A 284 8.48 43.02 -9.14
C GLN A 284 8.40 43.57 -10.58
N ALA A 285 7.74 42.86 -11.49
CA ALA A 285 7.66 43.24 -12.89
C ALA A 285 6.62 44.35 -13.13
N ASP A 286 6.97 45.31 -13.98
CA ASP A 286 6.18 46.50 -14.30
C ASP A 286 5.42 46.38 -15.63
N ASN A 287 5.64 45.29 -16.38
CA ASN A 287 5.06 45.04 -17.70
C ASN A 287 3.96 43.96 -17.69
N ILE A 288 3.23 43.83 -16.58
CA ILE A 288 2.16 42.84 -16.43
C ILE A 288 0.82 43.40 -16.89
N VAL A 289 0.08 42.60 -17.66
CA VAL A 289 -1.29 42.91 -18.09
C VAL A 289 -2.21 41.73 -17.82
N LEU A 290 -3.50 41.99 -17.64
CA LEU A 290 -4.51 40.99 -17.31
C LEU A 290 -5.55 40.85 -18.41
N VAL A 291 -5.90 39.62 -18.76
CA VAL A 291 -7.07 39.27 -19.57
C VAL A 291 -8.14 38.63 -18.68
N PRO A 292 -9.36 39.18 -18.59
CA PRO A 292 -10.45 38.55 -17.84
C PRO A 292 -10.87 37.24 -18.49
N ALA A 293 -10.90 36.15 -17.71
CA ALA A 293 -11.32 34.84 -18.18
C ALA A 293 -12.81 34.80 -18.50
N ARG A 294 -13.14 34.13 -19.62
CA ARG A 294 -14.54 33.93 -20.06
C ARG A 294 -15.10 32.57 -19.70
N PHE A 295 -14.23 31.65 -19.27
CA PHE A 295 -14.57 30.29 -18.89
C PHE A 295 -14.91 30.19 -17.40
N ARG A 296 -15.67 29.17 -17.03
CA ARG A 296 -15.82 28.80 -15.62
C ARG A 296 -14.54 28.13 -15.14
N TRP A 297 -14.08 28.54 -13.96
CA TRP A 297 -12.85 28.07 -13.36
C TRP A 297 -13.08 27.64 -11.91
N ASN A 298 -12.41 26.58 -11.48
CA ASN A 298 -12.36 26.15 -10.09
C ASN A 298 -11.01 25.50 -9.78
N ASP A 299 -10.42 25.84 -8.64
CA ASP A 299 -9.16 25.25 -8.16
C ASP A 299 -9.34 23.84 -7.59
N LEU A 300 -10.58 23.33 -7.43
CA LEU A 300 -10.91 22.08 -6.73
C LEU A 300 -10.13 21.88 -5.41
N GLY A 301 -9.88 22.96 -4.67
CA GLY A 301 -9.00 22.94 -3.51
C GLY A 301 -9.65 22.51 -2.20
N SER A 302 -10.93 22.13 -2.19
CA SER A 302 -11.69 21.81 -0.98
C SER A 302 -12.86 20.84 -1.24
N TRP A 303 -13.38 20.21 -0.18
CA TRP A 303 -14.59 19.36 -0.28
C TRP A 303 -15.82 20.16 -0.69
N GLN A 304 -15.91 21.45 -0.31
CA GLN A 304 -16.95 22.35 -0.79
C GLN A 304 -16.89 22.48 -2.31
N SER A 305 -15.68 22.70 -2.84
CA SER A 305 -15.47 22.79 -4.29
C SER A 305 -15.94 21.51 -4.98
N LEU A 306 -15.63 20.33 -4.42
CA LEU A 306 -16.05 19.03 -4.95
C LEU A 306 -17.57 18.82 -4.91
N LEU A 307 -18.24 19.25 -3.83
CA LEU A 307 -19.69 19.21 -3.72
C LEU A 307 -20.35 20.00 -4.87
N ASP A 308 -19.79 21.15 -5.24
CA ASP A 308 -20.36 22.10 -6.21
C ASP A 308 -19.93 21.88 -7.68
N THR A 309 -19.05 20.91 -7.94
CA THR A 309 -18.63 20.53 -9.30
C THR A 309 -19.77 19.96 -10.15
N PRO A 310 -19.68 20.02 -11.50
CA PRO A 310 -20.61 19.29 -12.37
C PRO A 310 -20.65 17.78 -12.13
N ALA A 311 -19.52 17.16 -11.78
CA ALA A 311 -19.47 15.75 -11.44
C ALA A 311 -20.18 15.45 -10.12
N GLY A 312 -19.98 16.33 -9.13
CA GLY A 312 -20.84 16.40 -7.96
C GLY A 312 -22.30 16.44 -8.37
N LYS A 313 -22.69 17.36 -9.26
CA LYS A 313 -24.06 17.48 -9.76
C LYS A 313 -24.59 16.23 -10.48
N LYS A 314 -23.76 15.48 -11.21
CA LYS A 314 -24.15 14.21 -11.84
C LYS A 314 -24.42 13.11 -10.81
N ASN A 315 -23.62 13.10 -9.74
CA ASN A 315 -23.71 12.14 -8.65
C ASN A 315 -24.57 12.65 -7.49
N ARG A 316 -25.41 13.66 -7.73
CA ARG A 316 -26.29 14.24 -6.72
C ARG A 316 -27.60 13.46 -6.61
N ASP A 317 -27.97 13.07 -5.39
CA ASP A 317 -29.30 12.56 -5.11
C ASP A 317 -30.35 13.69 -5.02
N THR A 318 -31.60 13.31 -4.73
CA THR A 318 -32.73 14.25 -4.59
C THR A 318 -32.58 15.22 -3.42
N ASN A 319 -31.74 14.90 -2.44
CA ASN A 319 -31.48 15.72 -1.24
C ASN A 319 -30.19 16.56 -1.38
N GLY A 320 -29.58 16.54 -2.57
CA GLY A 320 -28.37 17.30 -2.90
C GLY A 320 -27.08 16.70 -2.34
N ASN A 321 -27.08 15.44 -1.91
CA ASN A 321 -25.85 14.73 -1.51
C ASN A 321 -25.08 14.28 -2.74
N VAL A 322 -23.76 14.43 -2.75
CA VAL A 322 -22.88 13.80 -3.74
C VAL A 322 -22.50 12.42 -3.24
N ILE A 323 -22.85 11.37 -3.99
CA ILE A 323 -22.60 9.98 -3.62
C ILE A 323 -21.61 9.33 -4.60
N ILE A 324 -20.49 8.83 -4.09
CA ILE A 324 -19.44 8.20 -4.92
C ILE A 324 -18.96 6.90 -4.26
N GLY A 325 -19.05 5.79 -4.99
CA GLY A 325 -18.72 4.46 -4.48
C GLY A 325 -19.92 3.78 -3.79
N ASP A 326 -19.65 2.76 -2.99
CA ASP A 326 -20.68 2.00 -2.27
C ASP A 326 -21.15 2.78 -1.04
N VAL A 327 -22.29 3.48 -1.16
CA VAL A 327 -22.82 4.37 -0.12
C VAL A 327 -24.33 4.16 0.04
N VAL A 328 -24.78 3.98 1.28
CA VAL A 328 -26.20 4.01 1.67
C VAL A 328 -26.46 5.24 2.52
N ALA A 329 -27.24 6.18 2.00
CA ALA A 329 -27.57 7.43 2.69
C ALA A 329 -29.08 7.50 3.00
N ILE A 330 -29.43 7.66 4.28
CA ILE A 330 -30.82 7.83 4.76
C ILE A 330 -30.92 9.19 5.44
N ASP A 331 -31.93 9.99 5.12
CA ASP A 331 -32.16 11.31 5.72
C ASP A 331 -30.94 12.25 5.71
N CYS A 332 -30.04 12.08 4.75
CA CYS A 332 -28.88 12.95 4.56
C CYS A 332 -29.22 14.10 3.60
N GLU A 333 -28.62 15.28 3.81
CA GLU A 333 -28.83 16.47 2.99
C GLU A 333 -27.51 17.19 2.69
N ARG A 334 -27.33 17.63 1.44
CA ARG A 334 -26.21 18.48 0.99
C ARG A 334 -24.81 18.02 1.44
N SER A 335 -24.59 16.70 1.53
CA SER A 335 -23.34 16.11 2.02
C SER A 335 -22.52 15.48 0.89
N TYR A 336 -21.18 15.50 1.00
CA TYR A 336 -20.28 14.79 0.10
C TYR A 336 -19.91 13.45 0.74
N LEU A 337 -20.41 12.35 0.19
CA LEU A 337 -20.24 11.00 0.73
C LEU A 337 -19.48 10.14 -0.30
N ARG A 338 -18.28 9.72 0.06
CA ARG A 338 -17.42 8.94 -0.82
C ARG A 338 -16.80 7.75 -0.12
N SER A 339 -16.86 6.58 -0.75
CA SER A 339 -16.09 5.40 -0.34
C SER A 339 -15.21 4.90 -1.48
N GLN A 340 -13.92 4.66 -1.18
CA GLN A 340 -12.98 3.94 -2.04
C GLN A 340 -12.72 2.50 -1.56
N SER A 341 -13.23 2.13 -0.38
CA SER A 341 -13.02 0.80 0.22
C SER A 341 -14.18 0.44 1.13
N GLY A 342 -15.03 -0.50 0.69
CA GLY A 342 -16.18 -1.00 1.45
C GLY A 342 -17.42 -0.09 1.44
N LEU A 343 -18.49 -0.55 2.08
CA LEU A 343 -19.78 0.16 2.17
C LEU A 343 -19.71 1.32 3.19
N LEU A 344 -20.14 2.52 2.79
CA LEU A 344 -20.35 3.67 3.66
C LEU A 344 -21.86 3.87 3.94
N SER A 345 -22.30 3.64 5.18
CA SER A 345 -23.68 3.92 5.60
C SER A 345 -23.78 5.22 6.40
N ALA A 346 -24.65 6.14 5.98
CA ALA A 346 -24.84 7.45 6.61
C ALA A 346 -26.33 7.71 6.89
N VAL A 347 -26.65 8.17 8.10
CA VAL A 347 -28.01 8.53 8.50
C VAL A 347 -28.05 9.93 9.10
N GLY A 348 -28.95 10.79 8.63
CA GLY A 348 -29.22 12.10 9.23
C GLY A 348 -28.13 13.17 9.04
N LEU A 349 -27.14 12.94 8.17
CA LEU A 349 -26.01 13.87 7.99
C LEU A 349 -26.39 15.08 7.13
N LYS A 350 -26.06 16.29 7.60
CA LYS A 350 -26.34 17.53 6.88
C LYS A 350 -25.08 18.36 6.68
N ASN A 351 -24.79 18.76 5.43
CA ASN A 351 -23.62 19.57 5.07
C ASN A 351 -22.28 18.97 5.53
N MET A 352 -22.14 17.65 5.43
CA MET A 352 -20.95 16.91 5.85
C MET A 352 -20.13 16.41 4.66
N ALA A 353 -18.81 16.40 4.78
CA ALA A 353 -17.92 15.63 3.93
C ALA A 353 -17.53 14.36 4.69
N VAL A 354 -17.79 13.20 4.11
CA VAL A 354 -17.40 11.87 4.60
C VAL A 354 -16.67 11.16 3.47
N VAL A 355 -15.39 10.87 3.68
CA VAL A 355 -14.52 10.31 2.65
C VAL A 355 -13.72 9.15 3.24
N ALA A 356 -14.06 7.93 2.84
CA ALA A 356 -13.42 6.70 3.28
C ALA A 356 -12.46 6.16 2.21
N THR A 357 -11.23 5.85 2.62
CA THR A 357 -10.15 5.20 1.84
C THR A 357 -9.66 3.96 2.59
N GLY A 358 -8.83 3.12 1.94
CA GLY A 358 -8.45 1.81 2.47
C GLY A 358 -7.82 1.79 3.86
N ASP A 359 -7.22 2.90 4.28
CA ASP A 359 -6.54 3.06 5.57
C ASP A 359 -7.01 4.28 6.38
N ALA A 360 -7.80 5.19 5.79
CA ALA A 360 -8.19 6.46 6.42
C ALA A 360 -9.59 6.94 6.04
N THR A 361 -10.32 7.45 7.03
CA THR A 361 -11.63 8.11 6.84
C THR A 361 -11.57 9.55 7.34
N PHE A 362 -12.01 10.49 6.52
CA PHE A 362 -12.16 11.89 6.87
C PHE A 362 -13.63 12.27 7.00
N ILE A 363 -13.94 12.98 8.10
CA ILE A 363 -15.28 13.46 8.40
C ILE A 363 -15.18 14.90 8.89
N ALA A 364 -15.86 15.84 8.23
CA ALA A 364 -15.97 17.21 8.70
C ALA A 364 -17.19 17.91 8.08
N PRO A 365 -17.72 18.97 8.71
CA PRO A 365 -18.59 19.90 8.00
C PRO A 365 -17.89 20.43 6.75
N VAL A 366 -18.61 20.48 5.62
CA VAL A 366 -18.04 20.92 4.34
C VAL A 366 -17.45 22.35 4.46
N SER A 367 -18.06 23.21 5.27
CA SER A 367 -17.59 24.57 5.58
C SER A 367 -16.24 24.62 6.29
N GLN A 368 -15.81 23.53 6.93
CA GLN A 368 -14.55 23.42 7.67
C GLN A 368 -13.46 22.67 6.91
N SER A 369 -13.64 22.43 5.60
CA SER A 369 -12.69 21.70 4.75
C SER A 369 -11.23 22.16 4.88
N GLN A 370 -10.99 23.46 5.10
CA GLN A 370 -9.63 24.00 5.23
C GLN A 370 -8.89 23.49 6.48
N ASN A 371 -9.61 23.03 7.52
CA ASN A 371 -9.00 22.49 8.74
C ASN A 371 -8.29 21.16 8.52
N VAL A 372 -8.45 20.51 7.36
CA VAL A 372 -7.68 19.31 6.98
C VAL A 372 -6.17 19.53 7.08
N ARG A 373 -5.67 20.76 6.84
CA ARG A 373 -4.25 21.09 7.03
C ARG A 373 -3.77 20.85 8.46
N LYS A 374 -4.64 21.10 9.46
CA LYS A 374 -4.33 20.85 10.88
C LYS A 374 -4.19 19.34 11.13
N ILE A 375 -5.06 18.53 10.51
CA ILE A 375 -4.98 17.06 10.57
C ILE A 375 -3.69 16.59 9.91
N VAL A 376 -3.42 17.00 8.67
CA VAL A 376 -2.19 16.62 7.94
C VAL A 376 -0.94 16.99 8.74
N THR A 377 -0.87 18.22 9.28
CA THR A 377 0.24 18.66 10.14
C THR A 377 0.37 17.78 11.39
N SER A 378 -0.75 17.42 12.03
CA SER A 378 -0.74 16.54 13.20
C SER A 378 -0.31 15.11 12.86
N LEU A 379 -0.71 14.58 11.71
CA LEU A 379 -0.31 13.26 11.23
C LEU A 379 1.19 13.23 10.89
N GLU A 380 1.69 14.26 10.22
CA GLU A 380 3.12 14.41 9.91
C GLU A 380 3.96 14.55 11.19
N ASN A 381 3.50 15.35 12.16
CA ASN A 381 4.16 15.50 13.46
C ASN A 381 4.14 14.20 14.30
N SER A 382 3.15 13.33 14.09
CA SER A 382 3.05 12.01 14.75
C SER A 382 3.71 10.88 13.96
N GLY A 383 4.41 11.20 12.86
CA GLY A 383 5.14 10.23 12.04
C GLY A 383 4.25 9.25 11.27
N ARG A 384 2.96 9.57 11.12
CA ARG A 384 1.99 8.74 10.40
C ARG A 384 2.21 8.82 8.89
N LEU A 385 2.04 7.68 8.21
CA LEU A 385 2.38 7.50 6.80
C LEU A 385 1.26 7.89 5.84
N GLU A 386 0.04 8.04 6.37
CA GLU A 386 -1.20 8.25 5.63
C GLU A 386 -1.26 9.61 4.91
N THR A 387 -0.35 10.54 5.21
CA THR A 387 -0.20 11.81 4.47
C THR A 387 0.77 11.70 3.29
N ARG A 388 1.69 10.73 3.33
CA ARG A 388 2.76 10.54 2.34
C ARG A 388 2.40 9.49 1.32
N PHE A 389 1.93 8.35 1.80
CA PHE A 389 1.74 7.16 0.97
C PHE A 389 0.28 6.84 0.85
N THR A 390 -0.19 6.72 -0.38
CA THR A 390 -1.46 6.13 -0.73
C THR A 390 -1.34 4.65 -0.41
N PRO A 391 -2.34 4.04 0.26
CA PRO A 391 -2.33 2.61 0.49
C PRO A 391 -2.23 1.99 -0.88
N ALA A 392 -1.10 1.31 -1.14
CA ALA A 392 -0.61 1.08 -2.48
C ALA A 392 -1.76 0.77 -3.46
N PRO A 393 -2.14 1.71 -4.34
CA PRO A 393 -2.92 1.34 -5.49
C PRO A 393 -1.92 0.75 -6.50
N GLY A 394 -1.60 -0.53 -6.31
CA GLY A 394 -1.01 -1.37 -7.36
C GLY A 394 0.36 -0.99 -7.90
N ARG A 395 1.42 -1.04 -7.09
CA ARG A 395 2.59 -1.82 -7.52
C ARG A 395 2.79 -2.96 -6.53
N PRO A 396 2.36 -4.18 -6.89
CA PRO A 396 2.73 -5.36 -6.15
C PRO A 396 4.22 -5.32 -5.83
N PRO A 397 4.63 -5.61 -4.59
CA PRO A 397 5.98 -6.09 -4.38
C PRO A 397 6.22 -7.22 -5.41
N VAL A 398 7.33 -7.15 -6.17
CA VAL A 398 7.62 -8.14 -7.20
C VAL A 398 7.75 -9.47 -6.48
N ALA A 399 6.83 -10.37 -6.74
CA ALA A 399 6.80 -11.65 -6.05
C ALA A 399 8.10 -12.42 -6.36
N GLY A 400 8.77 -12.87 -5.29
CA GLY A 400 10.09 -13.48 -5.34
C GLY A 400 11.26 -12.52 -5.09
N ALA A 401 11.05 -11.21 -4.92
CA ALA A 401 12.14 -10.25 -4.76
C ALA A 401 13.00 -10.46 -3.51
N HIS A 402 12.48 -11.10 -2.46
CA HIS A 402 13.24 -11.42 -1.24
C HIS A 402 13.90 -12.80 -1.28
N LEU A 403 13.77 -13.58 -2.36
CA LEU A 403 14.28 -14.96 -2.43
C LEU A 403 15.75 -15.07 -2.00
N SER A 404 16.65 -14.31 -2.62
CA SER A 404 18.08 -14.37 -2.29
C SER A 404 18.39 -13.96 -0.84
N ARG A 405 17.64 -13.00 -0.29
CA ARG A 405 17.81 -12.57 1.11
C ARG A 405 17.34 -13.65 2.08
N VAL A 406 16.23 -14.32 1.75
CA VAL A 406 15.67 -15.44 2.51
C VAL A 406 16.65 -16.60 2.54
N GLU A 407 17.17 -17.01 1.38
CA GLU A 407 18.16 -18.09 1.27
C GLU A 407 19.41 -17.78 2.08
N ASN A 408 19.97 -16.58 1.90
CA ASN A 408 21.17 -16.16 2.62
C ASN A 408 20.94 -16.17 4.14
N TRP A 409 19.84 -15.58 4.62
CA TRP A 409 19.57 -15.57 6.06
C TRP A 409 19.42 -16.98 6.63
N LEU A 410 18.64 -17.83 5.96
CA LEU A 410 18.34 -19.16 6.47
C LEU A 410 19.57 -20.07 6.46
N PHE A 411 20.24 -20.20 5.31
CA PHE A 411 21.32 -21.19 5.11
C PHE A 411 22.70 -20.71 5.53
N GLU A 412 22.99 -19.41 5.42
CA GLU A 412 24.32 -18.85 5.69
C GLU A 412 24.42 -18.15 7.05
N GLU A 413 23.29 -17.85 7.70
CA GLU A 413 23.27 -17.14 8.98
C GLU A 413 22.63 -17.96 10.10
N ALA A 414 21.34 -18.28 9.98
CA ALA A 414 20.56 -18.88 11.06
C ALA A 414 20.94 -20.35 11.29
N LEU A 415 20.86 -21.19 10.27
CA LEU A 415 21.15 -22.62 10.43
C LEU A 415 22.58 -22.91 10.93
N PRO A 416 23.66 -22.24 10.43
CA PRO A 416 25.00 -22.39 10.98
C PRO A 416 25.13 -21.98 12.46
N LEU A 417 24.46 -20.90 12.86
CA LEU A 417 24.47 -20.45 14.26
C LEU A 417 23.74 -21.47 15.16
N TRP A 418 22.54 -21.87 14.80
CA TRP A 418 21.69 -22.73 15.63
C TRP A 418 22.15 -24.19 15.67
N SER A 419 22.83 -24.67 14.63
CA SER A 419 23.48 -25.99 14.62
C SER A 419 24.72 -26.10 15.51
N THR A 420 25.20 -24.98 16.04
CA THR A 420 26.34 -24.95 16.96
C THR A 420 25.93 -24.40 18.32
N LYS A 421 25.52 -23.13 18.38
CA LYS A 421 25.16 -22.44 19.62
C LYS A 421 23.80 -22.86 20.19
N GLY A 422 22.90 -23.37 19.35
CA GLY A 422 21.59 -23.87 19.76
C GLY A 422 21.61 -25.31 20.29
N VAL A 423 22.71 -26.03 20.10
CA VAL A 423 22.87 -27.43 20.51
C VAL A 423 23.45 -27.48 21.92
N ASP A 424 22.91 -28.37 22.75
CA ASP A 424 23.45 -28.60 24.09
C ASP A 424 24.28 -29.88 24.12
N ASP A 425 25.54 -29.76 24.51
CA ASP A 425 26.49 -30.87 24.63
C ASP A 425 26.04 -31.91 25.68
N LYS A 426 25.16 -31.54 26.63
CA LYS A 426 24.55 -32.48 27.60
C LYS A 426 23.38 -33.27 27.00
N GLY A 427 22.94 -32.92 25.80
CA GLY A 427 21.85 -33.57 25.07
C GLY A 427 20.70 -32.63 24.72
N GLY A 428 20.14 -32.84 23.53
CA GLY A 428 19.08 -31.99 22.98
C GLY A 428 19.58 -30.59 22.63
N PHE A 429 18.65 -29.64 22.67
CA PHE A 429 18.84 -28.26 22.24
C PHE A 429 18.58 -27.30 23.40
N HIS A 430 19.23 -26.14 23.35
CA HIS A 430 18.97 -25.06 24.29
C HIS A 430 17.61 -24.41 24.01
N GLU A 431 16.87 -24.08 25.07
CA GLU A 431 15.52 -23.53 24.96
C GLU A 431 15.53 -22.08 24.42
N VAL A 432 16.61 -21.34 24.68
CA VAL A 432 16.72 -19.92 24.37
C VAL A 432 18.19 -19.49 24.28
N LEU A 433 18.49 -18.58 23.36
CA LEU A 433 19.77 -17.87 23.27
C LEU A 433 19.60 -16.40 23.69
N ASN A 434 20.67 -15.75 24.14
CA ASN A 434 20.71 -14.28 24.22
C ASN A 434 21.09 -13.67 22.85
N PHE A 435 21.14 -12.33 22.76
CA PHE A 435 21.50 -11.65 21.52
C PHE A 435 22.99 -11.70 21.16
N ASP A 436 23.84 -12.22 22.05
CA ASP A 436 25.24 -12.56 21.73
C ASP A 436 25.37 -13.99 21.18
N GLY A 437 24.25 -14.71 21.01
CA GLY A 437 24.23 -16.11 20.55
C GLY A 437 24.71 -17.10 21.62
N LEU A 438 24.64 -16.75 22.90
CA LEU A 438 24.99 -17.63 24.02
C LEU A 438 23.73 -18.26 24.63
N PRO A 439 23.76 -19.55 24.99
CA PRO A 439 22.60 -20.20 25.59
C PRO A 439 22.34 -19.70 27.01
N LEU A 440 21.06 -19.55 27.36
CA LEU A 440 20.65 -19.31 28.74
C LEU A 440 20.21 -20.61 29.40
N HIS A 441 20.58 -20.78 30.67
CA HIS A 441 20.22 -21.95 31.46
C HIS A 441 18.71 -21.96 31.76
N ARG A 442 17.97 -22.81 31.05
CA ARG A 442 16.51 -22.93 31.11
C ARG A 442 16.10 -24.40 30.95
N ASP A 443 14.98 -24.75 31.58
CA ASP A 443 14.31 -26.04 31.36
C ASP A 443 14.04 -26.28 29.88
N LYS A 444 14.12 -27.53 29.46
CA LYS A 444 13.92 -27.95 28.07
C LYS A 444 12.51 -28.50 27.91
N ARG A 445 11.72 -27.91 27.01
CA ARG A 445 10.35 -28.38 26.74
C ARG A 445 10.35 -29.39 25.61
N MET A 446 9.61 -30.50 25.75
CA MET A 446 9.55 -31.57 24.76
C MET A 446 9.19 -31.06 23.35
N ARG A 447 8.18 -30.19 23.25
CA ARG A 447 7.83 -29.54 21.98
C ARG A 447 8.97 -28.75 21.34
N THR A 448 9.82 -28.08 22.13
CA THR A 448 10.93 -27.28 21.59
C THR A 448 11.99 -28.21 21.02
N GLN A 449 12.27 -29.34 21.67
CA GLN A 449 13.19 -30.35 21.18
C GLN A 449 12.70 -30.95 19.86
N ALA A 450 11.43 -31.32 19.79
CA ALA A 450 10.79 -31.82 18.58
C ALA A 450 10.80 -30.80 17.43
N ARG A 451 10.50 -29.53 17.73
CA ARG A 451 10.56 -28.42 16.76
C ARG A 451 11.96 -28.22 16.17
N GLN A 452 13.03 -28.40 16.95
CA GLN A 452 14.40 -28.33 16.44
C GLN A 452 14.73 -29.51 15.52
N VAL A 453 14.31 -30.73 15.87
CA VAL A 453 14.43 -31.90 14.97
C VAL A 453 13.73 -31.64 13.64
N TYR A 454 12.51 -31.11 13.66
CA TYR A 454 11.81 -30.67 12.45
C TYR A 454 12.64 -29.66 11.66
N THR A 455 13.15 -28.61 12.32
CA THR A 455 13.91 -27.54 11.65
C THR A 455 15.10 -28.08 10.88
N PHE A 456 15.90 -28.95 11.49
CA PHE A 456 17.06 -29.54 10.81
C PHE A 456 16.66 -30.56 9.74
N ALA A 457 15.57 -31.31 9.93
CA ALA A 457 15.04 -32.20 8.91
C ALA A 457 14.58 -31.44 7.65
N VAL A 458 13.84 -30.34 7.82
CA VAL A 458 13.44 -29.46 6.72
C VAL A 458 14.66 -28.84 6.05
N ALA A 459 15.62 -28.31 6.82
CA ALA A 459 16.84 -27.73 6.27
C ALA A 459 17.61 -28.73 5.38
N GLY A 460 17.76 -29.98 5.84
CA GLY A 460 18.40 -31.04 5.06
C GLY A 460 17.64 -31.39 3.79
N ALA A 461 16.31 -31.49 3.85
CA ALA A 461 15.46 -31.72 2.68
C ALA A 461 15.55 -30.58 1.64
N ARG A 462 15.90 -29.36 2.07
CA ARG A 462 16.13 -28.19 1.22
C ARG A 462 17.58 -28.01 0.78
N GLY A 463 18.43 -29.02 0.98
CA GLY A 463 19.79 -29.03 0.46
C GLY A 463 20.82 -28.29 1.33
N TRP A 464 20.49 -27.94 2.57
CA TRP A 464 21.50 -27.40 3.49
C TRP A 464 22.60 -28.44 3.75
N GLN A 465 23.87 -28.02 3.58
CA GLN A 465 25.03 -28.92 3.65
C GLN A 465 25.60 -29.10 5.06
N GLY A 466 24.96 -28.53 6.08
CA GLY A 466 25.37 -28.69 7.48
C GLY A 466 25.10 -30.11 8.03
N PRO A 467 25.46 -30.38 9.30
CA PRO A 467 25.35 -31.70 9.93
C PRO A 467 23.90 -32.04 10.35
N TYR A 468 22.93 -31.86 9.45
CA TYR A 468 21.51 -31.99 9.79
C TYR A 468 21.14 -33.41 10.23
N ARG A 469 21.79 -34.45 9.70
CA ARG A 469 21.53 -35.85 10.07
C ARG A 469 21.96 -36.13 11.50
N GLU A 470 23.13 -35.65 11.88
CA GLU A 470 23.66 -35.75 13.24
C GLU A 470 22.77 -34.99 14.23
N LEU A 471 22.27 -33.80 13.85
CA LEU A 471 21.39 -32.99 14.69
C LEU A 471 20.01 -33.64 14.88
N ILE A 472 19.45 -34.25 13.84
CA ILE A 472 18.20 -35.03 13.93
C ILE A 472 18.39 -36.20 14.90
N ALA A 473 19.47 -36.98 14.73
CA ALA A 473 19.78 -38.10 15.60
C ALA A 473 19.97 -37.65 17.06
N HIS A 474 20.76 -36.59 17.29
CA HIS A 474 20.98 -36.00 18.62
C HIS A 474 19.68 -35.57 19.30
N GLY A 475 18.80 -34.91 18.55
CA GLY A 475 17.49 -34.48 19.06
C GLY A 475 16.58 -35.66 19.39
N LEU A 476 16.52 -36.68 18.53
CA LEU A 476 15.71 -37.88 18.78
C LEU A 476 16.23 -38.71 19.95
N ASP A 477 17.56 -38.85 20.08
CA ASP A 477 18.18 -39.52 21.22
C ASP A 477 17.79 -38.83 22.53
N PHE A 478 17.69 -37.49 22.53
CA PHE A 478 17.21 -36.73 23.69
C PHE A 478 15.70 -36.90 23.93
N ILE A 479 14.87 -36.84 22.89
CA ILE A 479 13.42 -37.04 22.98
C ILE A 479 13.09 -38.43 23.55
N GLU A 480 13.80 -39.47 23.11
CA GLU A 480 13.63 -40.85 23.59
C GLU A 480 13.94 -41.01 25.09
N LYS A 481 14.81 -40.18 25.69
CA LYS A 481 15.03 -40.16 27.15
C LYS A 481 13.75 -39.82 27.92
N GLY A 482 12.83 -39.09 27.30
CA GLY A 482 11.54 -38.71 27.87
C GLY A 482 10.42 -39.68 27.52
N ARG A 483 10.71 -40.84 26.92
CA ARG A 483 9.69 -41.83 26.58
C ARG A 483 9.22 -42.59 27.83
N LEU A 484 7.90 -42.77 27.95
CA LEU A 484 7.26 -43.54 29.01
C LEU A 484 6.82 -44.92 28.51
N ASP A 485 6.70 -45.89 29.42
CA ASP A 485 6.35 -47.30 29.12
C ASP A 485 5.02 -47.47 28.37
N ASN A 486 4.09 -46.55 28.57
CA ASN A 486 2.78 -46.57 27.93
C ASN A 486 2.78 -45.98 26.51
N GLY A 487 3.94 -45.50 26.04
CA GLY A 487 4.13 -44.93 24.72
C GLY A 487 4.06 -43.41 24.65
N GLY A 488 3.67 -42.72 25.73
CA GLY A 488 3.67 -41.25 25.79
C GLY A 488 5.07 -40.66 26.03
N PHE A 489 5.17 -39.34 25.89
CA PHE A 489 6.37 -38.55 26.20
C PHE A 489 6.12 -37.57 27.34
N VAL A 490 7.14 -37.33 28.16
CA VAL A 490 7.14 -36.31 29.22
C VAL A 490 7.06 -34.87 28.66
N ALA A 491 6.55 -33.92 29.44
CA ALA A 491 6.40 -32.52 29.02
C ALA A 491 7.72 -31.74 29.08
N THR A 492 8.49 -31.89 30.18
CA THR A 492 9.70 -31.07 30.39
C THR A 492 10.84 -31.83 31.05
N PHE A 493 12.04 -31.37 30.72
CA PHE A 493 13.29 -31.71 31.39
C PHE A 493 13.84 -30.46 32.09
N ASP A 494 14.63 -30.65 33.13
CA ASP A 494 15.45 -29.58 33.68
C ASP A 494 16.53 -29.14 32.67
N ALA A 495 17.24 -28.08 33.01
CA ALA A 495 18.26 -27.51 32.13
C ALA A 495 19.49 -28.42 31.92
N ASP A 496 19.67 -29.45 32.74
CA ASP A 496 20.74 -30.45 32.61
C ASP A 496 20.29 -31.71 31.85
N GLY A 497 19.00 -31.80 31.51
CA GLY A 497 18.43 -32.87 30.71
C GLY A 497 17.80 -34.01 31.51
N HIS A 498 17.56 -33.84 32.81
CA HIS A 498 16.81 -34.82 33.61
C HIS A 498 15.30 -34.57 33.52
N ILE A 499 14.50 -35.63 33.57
CA ILE A 499 13.04 -35.53 33.54
C ILE A 499 12.55 -34.68 34.73
N LYS A 500 11.79 -33.62 34.44
CA LYS A 500 11.25 -32.69 35.44
C LYS A 500 9.74 -32.79 35.59
N ASP A 501 9.02 -32.90 34.48
CA ASP A 501 7.55 -33.01 34.47
C ASP A 501 7.13 -34.14 33.55
N THR A 502 6.56 -35.20 34.13
CA THR A 502 6.10 -36.39 33.42
C THR A 502 4.72 -36.24 32.79
N THR A 503 4.12 -35.05 32.80
CA THR A 503 2.81 -34.81 32.20
C THR A 503 2.83 -35.17 30.72
N GLU A 504 1.90 -36.01 30.32
CA GLU A 504 1.72 -36.44 28.93
C GLU A 504 0.77 -35.46 28.23
N ASP A 505 1.32 -34.33 27.80
CA ASP A 505 0.58 -33.22 27.19
C ASP A 505 0.37 -33.45 25.68
N PHE A 506 -0.88 -33.34 25.21
CA PHE A 506 -1.27 -33.59 23.83
C PHE A 506 -0.57 -32.67 22.82
N TYR A 507 -0.30 -31.42 23.22
CA TYR A 507 0.42 -30.46 22.38
C TYR A 507 1.84 -30.93 22.12
N ASP A 508 2.52 -31.33 23.18
CA ASP A 508 3.90 -31.80 23.10
C ASP A 508 3.99 -33.12 22.31
N GLN A 509 3.04 -34.06 22.51
CA GLN A 509 2.97 -35.29 21.71
C GLN A 509 2.80 -35.00 20.21
N SER A 510 1.98 -34.01 19.85
CA SER A 510 1.72 -33.65 18.46
C SER A 510 3.00 -33.16 17.77
N PHE A 511 3.80 -32.32 18.45
CA PHE A 511 5.10 -31.92 17.90
C PHE A 511 6.11 -33.06 17.78
N VAL A 512 6.13 -34.01 18.71
CA VAL A 512 6.99 -35.19 18.59
C VAL A 512 6.61 -35.99 17.35
N LEU A 513 5.32 -36.25 17.13
CA LEU A 513 4.84 -36.93 15.93
C LEU A 513 5.18 -36.16 14.64
N LEU A 514 5.07 -34.84 14.65
CA LEU A 514 5.48 -34.01 13.51
C LEU A 514 6.97 -34.14 13.22
N ALA A 515 7.82 -34.06 14.25
CA ALA A 515 9.26 -34.24 14.12
C ALA A 515 9.62 -35.62 13.55
N LEU A 516 8.92 -36.66 14.01
CA LEU A 516 9.11 -38.03 13.52
C LEU A 516 8.69 -38.18 12.05
N ALA A 517 7.66 -37.47 11.56
CA ALA A 517 7.28 -37.50 10.14
C ALA A 517 8.43 -37.02 9.25
N TYR A 518 9.03 -35.88 9.60
CA TYR A 518 10.12 -35.28 8.84
C TYR A 518 11.44 -36.04 9.02
N ALA A 519 11.71 -36.59 10.21
CA ALA A 519 12.85 -37.49 10.42
C ALA A 519 12.71 -38.77 9.57
N HIS A 520 11.50 -39.34 9.49
CA HIS A 520 11.21 -40.49 8.64
C HIS A 520 11.45 -40.19 7.17
N ALA A 521 10.96 -39.04 6.67
CA ALA A 521 11.24 -38.57 5.31
C ALA A 521 12.75 -38.40 5.04
N GLY A 522 13.53 -37.97 6.05
CA GLY A 522 14.98 -37.87 6.00
C GLY A 522 15.75 -39.21 6.08
N GLY A 523 15.04 -40.33 6.28
CA GLY A 523 15.59 -41.69 6.33
C GLY A 523 15.91 -42.22 7.74
N GLU A 524 15.46 -41.56 8.80
CA GLU A 524 15.62 -42.07 10.18
C GLU A 524 14.74 -43.30 10.40
N ARG A 525 15.38 -44.45 10.65
CA ARG A 525 14.70 -45.76 10.71
C ARG A 525 13.84 -45.93 11.96
N ARG A 526 14.21 -45.28 13.06
CA ARG A 526 13.44 -45.35 14.33
C ARG A 526 12.12 -44.61 14.23
N ALA A 527 12.03 -43.59 13.38
CA ALA A 527 10.95 -42.62 13.40
C ALA A 527 9.57 -43.24 13.16
N ARG A 528 9.45 -44.18 12.21
CA ARG A 528 8.18 -44.86 11.91
C ARG A 528 7.62 -45.62 13.11
N ARG A 529 8.44 -46.48 13.74
CA ARG A 529 8.04 -47.27 14.91
C ARG A 529 7.62 -46.37 16.07
N LEU A 530 8.43 -45.37 16.39
CA LEU A 530 8.13 -44.42 17.47
C LEU A 530 6.79 -43.70 17.21
N ALA A 531 6.51 -43.34 15.96
CA ALA A 531 5.27 -42.68 15.59
C ALA A 531 4.05 -43.60 15.70
N GLU A 532 4.13 -44.84 15.22
CA GLU A 532 3.05 -45.84 15.35
C GLU A 532 2.66 -46.05 16.81
N GLU A 533 3.65 -46.24 17.68
CA GLU A 533 3.43 -46.40 19.12
C GLU A 533 2.82 -45.12 19.75
N SER A 534 3.23 -43.94 19.27
CA SER A 534 2.74 -42.65 19.77
C SER A 534 1.30 -42.38 19.32
N PHE A 535 0.93 -42.70 18.07
CA PHE A 535 -0.46 -42.65 17.62
C PHE A 535 -1.34 -43.62 18.42
N ALA A 536 -0.86 -44.84 18.67
CA ALA A 536 -1.56 -45.80 19.51
C ALA A 536 -1.74 -45.28 20.95
N PHE A 537 -0.76 -44.57 21.50
CA PHE A 537 -0.88 -43.89 22.78
C PHE A 537 -2.00 -42.83 22.76
N LEU A 538 -2.00 -41.93 21.76
CA LEU A 538 -3.03 -40.90 21.62
C LEU A 538 -4.44 -41.50 21.54
N ASP A 539 -4.64 -42.51 20.69
CA ASP A 539 -5.93 -43.18 20.52
C ASP A 539 -6.39 -43.89 21.79
N LYS A 540 -5.45 -44.46 22.53
CA LYS A 540 -5.77 -45.21 23.74
C LYS A 540 -6.13 -44.29 24.89
N TYR A 541 -5.34 -43.24 25.11
CA TYR A 541 -5.33 -42.47 26.35
C TYR A 541 -5.85 -41.05 26.23
N LEU A 542 -5.68 -40.38 25.09
CA LEU A 542 -6.04 -38.96 24.95
C LEU A 542 -7.29 -38.74 24.11
N LEU A 543 -7.64 -39.64 23.19
CA LEU A 543 -8.86 -39.52 22.39
C LEU A 543 -10.11 -39.55 23.29
N ASP A 544 -10.97 -38.54 23.16
CA ASP A 544 -12.25 -38.48 23.86
C ASP A 544 -13.23 -39.51 23.27
N LYS A 545 -13.43 -40.60 24.02
CA LYS A 545 -14.34 -41.71 23.68
C LYS A 545 -15.73 -41.56 24.32
N SER A 546 -16.05 -40.40 24.90
CA SER A 546 -17.42 -40.12 25.33
C SER A 546 -18.36 -40.30 24.13
N GLY A 547 -19.60 -40.76 24.36
CA GLY A 547 -20.57 -41.13 23.32
C GLY A 547 -21.06 -39.99 22.41
N LYS A 548 -20.29 -38.90 22.31
CA LYS A 548 -20.50 -37.76 21.42
C LYS A 548 -20.48 -38.20 19.94
N PRO A 549 -21.25 -37.54 19.07
CA PRO A 549 -21.29 -37.82 17.63
C PRO A 549 -19.89 -37.82 16.98
N ALA A 550 -19.71 -38.64 15.94
CA ALA A 550 -18.52 -38.56 15.08
C ALA A 550 -18.40 -37.13 14.51
N GLY A 551 -17.17 -36.60 14.40
CA GLY A 551 -16.92 -35.20 14.01
C GLY A 551 -17.08 -34.16 15.13
N THR A 552 -17.33 -34.60 16.38
CA THR A 552 -17.34 -33.74 17.59
C THR A 552 -16.41 -34.25 18.70
N ARG A 553 -15.57 -35.25 18.39
CA ARG A 553 -14.63 -35.89 19.32
C ARG A 553 -13.25 -35.29 19.15
N GLY A 554 -12.75 -34.65 20.20
CA GLY A 554 -11.39 -34.17 20.28
C GLY A 554 -10.53 -35.06 21.17
N TYR A 555 -9.38 -34.54 21.56
CA TYR A 555 -8.44 -35.13 22.50
C TYR A 555 -8.47 -34.34 23.80
N PHE A 556 -8.17 -35.01 24.90
CA PHE A 556 -7.90 -34.36 26.18
C PHE A 556 -6.52 -33.71 26.17
N GLU A 557 -6.38 -32.60 26.88
CA GLU A 557 -5.12 -31.85 26.97
C GLU A 557 -3.98 -32.68 27.57
N THR A 558 -4.32 -33.52 28.56
CA THR A 558 -3.40 -34.40 29.28
C THR A 558 -4.08 -35.73 29.56
N ARG A 559 -3.29 -36.78 29.83
CA ARG A 559 -3.83 -38.10 30.20
C ARG A 559 -4.67 -38.09 31.47
N GLN A 560 -4.32 -37.22 32.42
CA GLN A 560 -5.06 -37.11 33.68
C GLN A 560 -6.35 -36.31 33.53
N ASN A 561 -6.55 -35.64 32.39
CA ASN A 561 -7.67 -34.73 32.14
C ASN A 561 -7.87 -33.73 33.30
N ASP A 562 -6.75 -33.16 33.76
CA ASP A 562 -6.67 -32.27 34.91
C ASP A 562 -6.78 -30.78 34.53
N ARG A 563 -6.84 -30.48 33.23
CA ARG A 563 -7.01 -29.12 32.71
C ARG A 563 -8.48 -28.72 32.72
N PRO A 564 -8.84 -27.53 33.24
CA PRO A 564 -10.23 -27.10 33.35
C PRO A 564 -10.85 -26.68 32.01
N LEU A 565 -10.02 -26.35 31.03
CA LEU A 565 -10.44 -25.90 29.70
C LEU A 565 -9.76 -26.76 28.64
N ARG A 566 -10.50 -27.03 27.56
CA ARG A 566 -9.99 -27.59 26.32
C ARG A 566 -9.53 -26.49 25.37
N ARG A 567 -8.58 -26.80 24.50
CA ARG A 567 -7.96 -25.83 23.58
C ARG A 567 -8.06 -26.27 22.12
N ALA A 568 -8.29 -25.32 21.23
CA ALA A 568 -8.19 -25.56 19.78
C ALA A 568 -6.73 -25.76 19.33
N ASN A 569 -5.78 -25.07 19.98
CA ASN A 569 -4.36 -25.04 19.57
C ASN A 569 -3.72 -26.45 19.46
N PRO A 570 -3.83 -27.37 20.44
CA PRO A 570 -3.29 -28.72 20.28
C PRO A 570 -3.86 -29.50 19.09
N HIS A 571 -5.14 -29.31 18.79
CA HIS A 571 -5.81 -29.96 17.66
C HIS A 571 -5.28 -29.41 16.33
N MET A 572 -5.00 -28.10 16.24
CA MET A 572 -4.40 -27.47 15.05
C MET A 572 -3.06 -28.12 14.68
N HIS A 573 -2.17 -28.31 15.65
CA HIS A 573 -0.87 -28.95 15.37
C HIS A 573 -0.96 -30.48 15.21
N PHE A 574 -2.00 -31.11 15.76
CA PHE A 574 -2.29 -32.49 15.43
C PHE A 574 -2.81 -32.65 13.99
N LEU A 575 -3.56 -31.67 13.47
CA LEU A 575 -3.91 -31.62 12.04
C LEU A 575 -2.65 -31.47 11.17
N GLU A 576 -1.76 -30.53 11.50
CA GLU A 576 -0.46 -30.37 10.84
C GLU A 576 0.34 -31.69 10.81
N THR A 577 0.37 -32.39 11.94
CA THR A 577 1.00 -33.71 12.09
C THR A 577 0.38 -34.76 11.17
N CYS A 578 -0.95 -34.86 11.15
CA CYS A 578 -1.65 -35.83 10.32
C CYS A 578 -1.39 -35.58 8.82
N LEU A 579 -1.40 -34.31 8.40
CA LEU A 579 -1.09 -33.95 7.02
C LEU A 579 0.35 -34.29 6.65
N ALA A 580 1.32 -34.04 7.54
CA ALA A 580 2.72 -34.40 7.30
C ALA A 580 2.92 -35.92 7.17
N TRP A 581 2.29 -36.72 8.02
CA TRP A 581 2.35 -38.18 7.90
C TRP A 581 1.69 -38.70 6.62
N TYR A 582 0.55 -38.13 6.23
CA TYR A 582 -0.08 -38.45 4.94
C TYR A 582 0.83 -38.10 3.75
N GLU A 583 1.49 -36.94 3.78
CA GLU A 583 2.40 -36.51 2.71
C GLU A 583 3.58 -37.46 2.54
N VAL A 584 4.16 -37.96 3.64
CA VAL A 584 5.33 -38.85 3.61
C VAL A 584 4.97 -40.30 3.29
N THR A 585 3.79 -40.79 3.70
CA THR A 585 3.43 -42.22 3.59
C THR A 585 2.37 -42.53 2.53
N GLY A 586 1.47 -41.58 2.24
CA GLY A 586 0.28 -41.80 1.43
C GLY A 586 -0.82 -42.64 2.10
N GLU A 587 -0.70 -42.98 3.39
CA GLU A 587 -1.65 -43.83 4.10
C GLU A 587 -2.94 -43.07 4.45
N ALA A 588 -4.10 -43.62 4.07
CA ALA A 588 -5.41 -42.98 4.21
C ALA A 588 -5.80 -42.67 5.66
N ASP A 589 -5.37 -43.51 6.61
CA ASP A 589 -5.67 -43.36 8.03
C ASP A 589 -5.27 -41.98 8.59
N TYR A 590 -4.17 -41.40 8.09
CA TYR A 590 -3.74 -40.06 8.47
C TYR A 590 -4.67 -38.97 7.95
N LEU A 591 -5.17 -39.13 6.73
CA LEU A 591 -6.12 -38.20 6.14
C LEU A 591 -7.49 -38.28 6.82
N ASP A 592 -7.90 -39.48 7.28
CA ASP A 592 -9.11 -39.68 8.09
C ASP A 592 -9.00 -39.02 9.47
N ARG A 593 -7.81 -39.11 10.10
CA ARG A 593 -7.53 -38.36 11.34
C ARG A 593 -7.60 -36.85 11.12
N ALA A 594 -7.02 -36.35 10.03
CA ALA A 594 -7.11 -34.95 9.65
C ALA A 594 -8.57 -34.50 9.44
N ALA A 595 -9.39 -35.33 8.79
CA ALA A 595 -10.81 -35.05 8.57
C ALA A 595 -11.57 -34.86 9.90
N ASN A 596 -11.31 -35.69 10.91
CA ASN A 596 -11.92 -35.54 12.24
C ASN A 596 -11.60 -34.19 12.90
N ILE A 597 -10.36 -33.70 12.74
CA ILE A 597 -9.96 -32.39 13.29
C ILE A 597 -10.59 -31.23 12.49
N VAL A 598 -10.68 -31.38 11.17
CA VAL A 598 -11.38 -30.40 10.31
C VAL A 598 -12.86 -30.33 10.68
N ASP A 599 -13.50 -31.44 11.03
CA ASP A 599 -14.88 -31.44 11.49
C ASP A 599 -15.03 -30.76 12.86
N LEU A 600 -14.10 -30.95 13.80
CA LEU A 600 -14.06 -30.17 15.05
C LEU A 600 -13.95 -28.68 14.78
N PHE A 601 -13.08 -28.29 13.84
CA PHE A 601 -12.95 -26.89 13.45
C PHE A 601 -14.30 -26.35 12.94
N ARG A 602 -14.94 -27.05 12.00
CA ARG A 602 -16.20 -26.61 11.39
C ARG A 602 -17.35 -26.54 12.38
N ASN A 603 -17.44 -27.51 13.28
CA ASN A 603 -18.59 -27.70 14.15
C ASN A 603 -18.46 -26.95 15.49
N ILE A 604 -17.22 -26.67 15.92
CA ILE A 604 -16.93 -26.20 17.28
C ILE A 604 -16.03 -24.96 17.27
N PHE A 605 -14.87 -25.02 16.61
CA PHE A 605 -13.88 -23.96 16.76
C PHE A 605 -14.20 -22.70 15.96
N PHE A 606 -14.86 -22.85 14.82
CA PHE A 606 -15.18 -21.75 13.93
C PHE A 606 -16.47 -21.05 14.33
N ASP A 607 -16.36 -19.79 14.75
CA ASP A 607 -17.48 -18.88 14.90
C ASP A 607 -17.88 -18.34 13.52
N ALA A 608 -18.98 -18.88 12.99
CA ALA A 608 -19.48 -18.52 11.66
C ALA A 608 -20.03 -17.09 11.56
N ASP A 609 -20.43 -16.49 12.68
CA ASP A 609 -21.01 -15.15 12.72
C ASP A 609 -19.91 -14.08 12.70
N ASN A 610 -18.81 -14.34 13.42
CA ASN A 610 -17.70 -13.38 13.56
C ASN A 610 -16.46 -13.75 12.74
N TRP A 611 -16.47 -14.89 12.05
CA TRP A 611 -15.34 -15.46 11.31
C TRP A 611 -14.09 -15.56 12.18
N ALA A 612 -14.28 -16.02 13.41
CA ALA A 612 -13.26 -16.07 14.43
C ALA A 612 -13.07 -17.49 14.95
N LEU A 613 -11.83 -17.85 15.27
CA LEU A 613 -11.51 -19.10 15.94
C LEU A 613 -11.68 -18.96 17.46
N GLY A 614 -12.39 -19.90 18.08
CA GLY A 614 -12.35 -20.12 19.52
C GLY A 614 -11.07 -20.79 19.98
N GLU A 615 -10.41 -20.19 20.97
CA GLU A 615 -9.18 -20.73 21.54
C GLU A 615 -9.45 -21.70 22.70
N PHE A 616 -10.43 -21.36 23.56
CA PHE A 616 -10.70 -22.06 24.81
C PHE A 616 -12.16 -22.49 24.94
N PHE A 617 -12.36 -23.71 25.42
CA PHE A 617 -13.66 -24.37 25.56
C PHE A 617 -13.77 -25.10 26.90
N ASP A 618 -14.99 -25.35 27.36
CA ASP A 618 -15.23 -26.23 28.51
C ASP A 618 -15.14 -27.72 28.13
N ALA A 619 -15.42 -28.61 29.10
CA ALA A 619 -15.37 -30.05 28.91
C ALA A 619 -16.34 -30.57 27.83
N ASP A 620 -17.40 -29.80 27.55
CA ASP A 620 -18.45 -30.11 26.59
C ASP A 620 -18.28 -29.39 25.25
N TRP A 621 -17.11 -28.80 25.03
CA TRP A 621 -16.78 -28.04 23.83
C TRP A 621 -17.64 -26.79 23.61
N GLN A 622 -18.27 -26.27 24.66
CA GLN A 622 -18.83 -24.92 24.60
C GLN A 622 -17.71 -23.90 24.80
N ARG A 623 -17.78 -22.76 24.10
CA ARG A 623 -16.79 -21.68 24.27
C ARG A 623 -16.72 -21.31 25.76
N ALA A 624 -15.50 -21.12 26.27
CA ALA A 624 -15.29 -20.84 27.69
C ALA A 624 -16.09 -19.62 28.16
N LYS A 625 -16.36 -19.51 29.46
CA LYS A 625 -17.06 -18.33 30.01
C LYS A 625 -16.06 -17.20 30.29
N GLY A 626 -16.52 -15.95 30.15
CA GLY A 626 -15.72 -14.75 30.44
C GLY A 626 -14.61 -14.52 29.42
N GLU A 627 -13.56 -13.79 29.83
CA GLU A 627 -12.46 -13.34 28.95
C GLU A 627 -11.80 -14.48 28.16
N ALA A 628 -11.61 -15.65 28.78
CA ALA A 628 -11.01 -16.81 28.11
C ALA A 628 -11.80 -17.23 26.87
N GLY A 629 -13.13 -17.16 26.94
CA GLY A 629 -13.99 -17.44 25.80
C GLY A 629 -14.30 -16.24 24.94
N ASP A 630 -13.58 -15.13 25.08
CA ASP A 630 -13.57 -14.02 24.12
C ASP A 630 -12.25 -13.93 23.36
N ILE A 631 -11.16 -14.49 23.88
CA ILE A 631 -9.85 -14.48 23.22
C ILE A 631 -9.88 -15.23 21.87
N CYS A 632 -9.23 -14.61 20.89
CA CYS A 632 -8.90 -15.13 19.57
C CYS A 632 -7.47 -14.72 19.23
N GLU A 633 -6.67 -15.62 18.66
CA GLU A 633 -5.32 -15.29 18.21
C GLU A 633 -5.27 -15.17 16.68
N PRO A 634 -4.99 -13.98 16.12
CA PRO A 634 -4.88 -13.81 14.67
C PRO A 634 -3.84 -14.76 14.03
N GLY A 635 -2.76 -15.09 14.75
CA GLY A 635 -1.78 -16.08 14.32
C GLY A 635 -2.39 -17.45 14.05
N HIS A 636 -3.25 -17.95 14.95
CA HIS A 636 -3.95 -19.22 14.75
C HIS A 636 -4.98 -19.14 13.62
N HIS A 637 -5.62 -17.98 13.36
CA HIS A 637 -6.48 -17.83 12.17
C HIS A 637 -5.70 -18.07 10.88
N PHE A 638 -4.50 -17.50 10.77
CA PHE A 638 -3.64 -17.73 9.61
C PHE A 638 -3.20 -19.20 9.52
N GLU A 639 -2.75 -19.78 10.63
CA GLU A 639 -2.27 -21.15 10.65
C GLU A 639 -3.35 -22.15 10.25
N TRP A 640 -4.55 -22.05 10.84
CA TRP A 640 -5.72 -22.82 10.42
C TRP A 640 -6.05 -22.61 8.95
N ALA A 641 -6.04 -21.38 8.45
CA ALA A 641 -6.31 -21.11 7.04
C ALA A 641 -5.34 -21.88 6.12
N SER A 642 -4.05 -21.92 6.45
CA SER A 642 -3.05 -22.68 5.68
C SER A 642 -3.28 -24.20 5.74
N LEU A 643 -3.60 -24.74 6.92
CA LEU A 643 -3.82 -26.17 7.14
C LEU A 643 -5.10 -26.68 6.47
N LEU A 644 -6.18 -25.88 6.49
CA LEU A 644 -7.44 -26.22 5.83
C LEU A 644 -7.29 -26.30 4.31
N VAL A 645 -6.49 -25.40 3.73
CA VAL A 645 -6.16 -25.47 2.30
C VAL A 645 -5.31 -26.69 1.98
N ALA A 646 -4.29 -26.97 2.79
CA ALA A 646 -3.46 -28.16 2.62
C ALA A 646 -4.30 -29.45 2.69
N TYR A 647 -5.19 -29.55 3.68
CA TYR A 647 -6.12 -30.68 3.80
C TYR A 647 -6.99 -30.85 2.56
N GLU A 648 -7.62 -29.78 2.06
CA GLU A 648 -8.46 -29.88 0.87
C GLU A 648 -7.67 -30.36 -0.35
N ARG A 649 -6.45 -29.83 -0.55
CA ARG A 649 -5.55 -30.27 -1.62
C ARG A 649 -5.27 -31.77 -1.54
N HIS A 650 -4.93 -32.28 -0.35
CA HIS A 650 -4.65 -33.70 -0.15
C HIS A 650 -5.88 -34.59 -0.33
N LYS A 651 -7.03 -34.15 0.17
CA LYS A 651 -8.32 -34.83 0.02
C LYS A 651 -8.74 -34.95 -1.44
N THR A 652 -8.67 -33.86 -2.20
CA THR A 652 -9.00 -33.85 -3.63
C THR A 652 -8.05 -34.75 -4.42
N ALA A 653 -6.74 -34.68 -4.15
CA ALA A 653 -5.76 -35.54 -4.79
C ALA A 653 -6.01 -37.03 -4.48
N PHE A 654 -6.39 -37.35 -3.24
CA PHE A 654 -6.75 -38.72 -2.83
C PHE A 654 -8.00 -39.23 -3.57
N ALA A 655 -9.06 -38.43 -3.60
CA ALA A 655 -10.31 -38.78 -4.30
C ALA A 655 -10.08 -38.99 -5.81
N ALA A 656 -9.28 -38.14 -6.44
CA ALA A 656 -8.94 -38.27 -7.86
C ALA A 656 -8.17 -39.58 -8.16
N ARG A 657 -7.29 -40.01 -7.27
CA ARG A 657 -6.57 -41.29 -7.38
C ARG A 657 -7.50 -42.50 -7.24
N GLN A 658 -8.55 -42.40 -6.41
CA GLN A 658 -9.52 -43.49 -6.24
C GLN A 658 -10.54 -43.58 -7.38
N ALA A 659 -10.94 -42.46 -7.97
CA ALA A 659 -12.08 -42.42 -8.89
C ALA A 659 -11.79 -42.90 -10.33
N ASN A 660 -10.53 -42.93 -10.78
CA ASN A 660 -10.14 -43.18 -12.19
C ASN A 660 -10.92 -42.30 -13.22
N ASP A 661 -11.54 -41.22 -12.75
CA ASP A 661 -12.47 -40.37 -13.48
C ASP A 661 -12.20 -38.90 -13.11
N LYS A 662 -12.16 -38.04 -14.13
CA LYS A 662 -11.73 -36.63 -14.05
C LYS A 662 -12.85 -35.69 -13.59
N THR A 663 -13.90 -36.20 -12.95
CA THR A 663 -15.12 -35.45 -12.63
C THR A 663 -15.32 -35.20 -11.14
N ALA A 664 -14.33 -35.50 -10.30
CA ALA A 664 -14.35 -35.27 -8.84
C ALA A 664 -14.32 -33.78 -8.40
N ASP A 665 -14.46 -32.83 -9.33
CA ASP A 665 -14.48 -31.38 -9.09
C ASP A 665 -15.80 -30.84 -8.51
N ASN A 666 -16.81 -31.69 -8.25
CA ASN A 666 -18.17 -31.25 -7.89
C ASN A 666 -18.60 -31.51 -6.43
N ALA A 667 -17.67 -31.79 -5.50
CA ALA A 667 -17.98 -31.73 -4.06
C ALA A 667 -17.82 -30.29 -3.54
N PRO A 668 -18.73 -29.75 -2.72
CA PRO A 668 -18.75 -28.31 -2.41
C PRO A 668 -17.47 -27.85 -1.71
N HIS A 669 -16.76 -26.90 -2.34
CA HIS A 669 -15.54 -26.19 -1.89
C HIS A 669 -15.74 -25.34 -0.62
N ASN A 670 -16.36 -25.91 0.42
CA ASN A 670 -16.77 -25.18 1.61
C ASN A 670 -15.58 -24.86 2.52
N ILE A 671 -14.57 -25.73 2.60
CA ILE A 671 -13.50 -25.58 3.60
C ILE A 671 -12.47 -24.48 3.26
N VAL A 672 -12.12 -24.33 1.98
CA VAL A 672 -11.25 -23.22 1.51
C VAL A 672 -11.95 -21.87 1.71
N LEU A 673 -13.28 -21.82 1.58
CA LEU A 673 -14.04 -20.61 1.90
C LEU A 673 -13.94 -20.26 3.39
N LEU A 674 -13.97 -21.24 4.31
CA LEU A 674 -13.76 -20.99 5.73
C LEU A 674 -12.33 -20.51 6.02
N ALA A 675 -11.32 -21.07 5.35
CA ALA A 675 -9.95 -20.59 5.42
C ALA A 675 -9.82 -19.11 4.97
N ARG A 676 -10.51 -18.74 3.89
CA ARG A 676 -10.58 -17.33 3.43
C ARG A 676 -11.24 -16.41 4.46
N LYS A 677 -12.30 -16.86 5.12
CA LYS A 677 -13.00 -16.09 6.17
C LYS A 677 -12.09 -15.83 7.37
N LEU A 678 -11.38 -16.86 7.85
CA LEU A 678 -10.39 -16.71 8.92
C LEU A 678 -9.29 -15.71 8.52
N TYR A 679 -8.70 -15.90 7.34
CA TYR A 679 -7.67 -14.99 6.83
C TYR A 679 -8.19 -13.55 6.78
N ALA A 680 -9.37 -13.32 6.19
CA ALA A 680 -9.96 -11.99 6.06
C ALA A 680 -10.24 -11.33 7.42
N SER A 681 -10.75 -12.08 8.40
CA SER A 681 -11.00 -11.57 9.77
C SER A 681 -9.70 -11.16 10.47
N ALA A 682 -8.67 -12.01 10.36
CA ALA A 682 -7.35 -11.71 10.90
C ALA A 682 -6.71 -10.48 10.26
N ILE A 683 -6.92 -10.22 8.96
CA ILE A 683 -6.46 -8.99 8.30
C ILE A 683 -7.23 -7.76 8.78
N ALA A 684 -8.56 -7.87 8.81
CA ALA A 684 -9.43 -6.73 9.08
C ALA A 684 -9.24 -6.19 10.51
N SER A 685 -9.05 -7.10 11.48
CA SER A 685 -9.13 -6.77 12.89
C SER A 685 -7.93 -7.23 13.71
N GLY A 686 -7.13 -8.17 13.18
CA GLY A 686 -6.01 -8.79 13.87
C GLY A 686 -4.64 -8.16 13.60
N VAL A 687 -4.55 -7.07 12.82
CA VAL A 687 -3.29 -6.45 12.41
C VAL A 687 -3.14 -5.03 12.95
N ASN A 688 -1.95 -4.74 13.47
CA ASN A 688 -1.53 -3.40 13.85
C ASN A 688 -1.40 -2.52 12.60
N ARG A 689 -2.19 -1.44 12.52
CA ARG A 689 -2.20 -0.55 11.36
C ARG A 689 -0.91 0.25 11.16
N THR A 690 -0.11 0.42 12.22
CA THR A 690 1.16 1.15 12.17
C THR A 690 2.31 0.25 11.72
N THR A 691 2.41 -0.96 12.28
CA THR A 691 3.54 -1.87 11.97
C THR A 691 3.23 -2.83 10.81
N GLY A 692 1.94 -3.07 10.54
CA GLY A 692 1.46 -4.09 9.62
C GLY A 692 1.63 -5.53 10.13
N LEU A 693 1.91 -5.70 11.43
CA LEU A 693 2.11 -6.99 12.11
C LEU A 693 0.84 -7.45 12.83
N ALA A 694 0.61 -8.76 12.85
CA ALA A 694 -0.51 -9.35 13.58
C ALA A 694 -0.32 -9.23 15.11
N TYR A 695 -1.38 -8.85 15.81
CA TYR A 695 -1.47 -8.82 17.27
C TYR A 695 -1.38 -10.22 17.87
N ASN A 696 -0.98 -10.30 19.14
CA ASN A 696 -1.00 -11.54 19.90
C ASN A 696 -2.43 -12.04 20.12
N SER A 697 -3.35 -11.15 20.52
CA SER A 697 -4.75 -11.53 20.68
C SER A 697 -5.73 -10.39 20.45
N VAL A 698 -6.91 -10.77 19.97
CA VAL A 698 -8.10 -9.93 19.79
C VAL A 698 -9.30 -10.61 20.44
N SER A 699 -10.37 -9.86 20.68
CA SER A 699 -11.64 -10.44 21.08
C SER A 699 -12.29 -11.15 19.89
N ARG A 700 -13.30 -11.98 20.15
CA ARG A 700 -14.14 -12.61 19.13
C ARG A 700 -14.82 -11.62 18.19
N PHE A 701 -14.93 -10.35 18.57
CA PHE A 701 -15.48 -9.28 17.74
C PHE A 701 -14.41 -8.46 17.02
N GLY A 702 -13.14 -8.83 17.16
CA GLY A 702 -12.01 -8.15 16.51
C GLY A 702 -11.45 -6.94 17.28
N THR A 703 -11.81 -6.77 18.56
CA THR A 703 -11.21 -5.71 19.39
C THR A 703 -9.83 -6.14 19.88
N PRO A 704 -8.75 -5.37 19.69
CA PRO A 704 -7.43 -5.73 20.23
C PRO A 704 -7.45 -5.94 21.75
N ILE A 705 -6.89 -7.06 22.22
CA ILE A 705 -6.73 -7.39 23.65
C ILE A 705 -5.26 -7.27 24.04
N ASP A 706 -4.38 -7.98 23.34
CA ASP A 706 -2.93 -7.85 23.46
C ASP A 706 -2.34 -7.33 22.15
N CYS A 707 -2.05 -6.02 22.14
CA CYS A 707 -1.50 -5.31 20.99
C CYS A 707 -0.01 -5.57 20.75
N ALA A 708 0.67 -6.31 21.63
CA ALA A 708 2.01 -6.78 21.32
C ALA A 708 1.96 -7.76 20.15
N THR A 709 3.08 -7.88 19.45
CA THR A 709 3.19 -8.71 18.26
C THR A 709 4.36 -9.66 18.44
N ARG A 710 4.18 -10.90 18.00
CA ARG A 710 5.24 -11.90 17.97
C ARG A 710 5.64 -12.24 16.54
N SER A 711 6.75 -12.94 16.38
CA SER A 711 7.25 -13.33 15.05
C SER A 711 6.43 -14.47 14.42
N TRP A 712 5.96 -15.44 15.23
CA TRP A 712 5.24 -16.62 14.73
C TRP A 712 3.88 -16.31 14.05
N PRO A 713 3.03 -15.36 14.49
CA PRO A 713 1.81 -15.04 13.75
C PRO A 713 2.10 -14.52 12.34
N GLN A 714 3.27 -13.89 12.15
CA GLN A 714 3.66 -13.30 10.88
C GLN A 714 4.11 -14.38 9.88
N THR A 715 4.83 -15.39 10.37
CA THR A 715 5.20 -16.57 9.57
C THR A 715 3.98 -17.37 9.16
N GLU A 716 3.00 -17.53 10.06
CA GLU A 716 1.74 -18.18 9.71
C GLU A 716 0.92 -17.36 8.71
N ALA A 717 0.94 -16.03 8.81
CA ALA A 717 0.30 -15.17 7.81
C ALA A 717 0.89 -15.32 6.41
N ILE A 718 2.22 -15.53 6.30
CA ILE A 718 2.90 -15.82 5.03
C ILE A 718 2.41 -17.17 4.48
N LYS A 719 2.45 -18.23 5.29
CA LYS A 719 1.98 -19.57 4.89
C LYS A 719 0.52 -19.54 4.41
N ALA A 720 -0.34 -18.81 5.13
CA ALA A 720 -1.75 -18.66 4.79
C ALA A 720 -1.95 -17.92 3.46
N ALA A 721 -1.21 -16.82 3.25
CA ALA A 721 -1.28 -16.07 2.00
C ALA A 721 -0.80 -16.90 0.79
N ILE A 722 0.28 -17.67 0.95
CA ILE A 722 0.79 -18.60 -0.09
C ILE A 722 -0.25 -19.69 -0.37
N ALA A 723 -0.80 -20.32 0.68
CA ALA A 723 -1.79 -21.38 0.51
C ALA A 723 -3.05 -20.87 -0.19
N LEU A 724 -3.53 -19.67 0.14
CA LEU A 724 -4.74 -19.10 -0.45
C LEU A 724 -4.55 -18.52 -1.84
N ASP A 725 -3.29 -18.33 -2.29
CA ASP A 725 -2.97 -17.96 -3.65
C ASP A 725 -3.39 -19.09 -4.62
N SER A 726 -3.97 -18.73 -5.77
CA SER A 726 -4.38 -19.68 -6.83
C SER A 726 -5.56 -20.64 -6.50
N ASN A 727 -6.21 -20.51 -5.34
CA ASN A 727 -7.40 -21.29 -4.94
C ASN A 727 -8.74 -20.57 -5.21
N HIS A 728 -9.02 -20.21 -6.47
CA HIS A 728 -10.25 -19.49 -6.90
C HIS A 728 -10.54 -18.15 -6.18
N GLY A 729 -9.51 -17.41 -5.77
CA GLY A 729 -9.63 -16.12 -5.08
C GLY A 729 -8.71 -15.03 -5.64
N PRO A 730 -8.59 -13.88 -4.95
CA PRO A 730 -7.75 -12.78 -5.41
C PRO A 730 -6.28 -13.20 -5.50
N ASP A 731 -5.53 -12.57 -6.41
CA ASP A 731 -4.08 -12.76 -6.51
C ASP A 731 -3.40 -12.26 -5.22
N LEU A 732 -2.79 -13.18 -4.47
CA LEU A 732 -2.16 -12.87 -3.18
C LEU A 732 -0.65 -12.76 -3.28
N LYS A 733 -0.04 -12.97 -4.46
CA LYS A 733 1.40 -12.78 -4.68
C LYS A 733 1.95 -11.44 -4.16
N PRO A 734 1.27 -10.29 -4.38
CA PRO A 734 1.70 -9.01 -3.81
C PRO A 734 1.72 -9.03 -2.28
N GLU A 735 0.75 -9.70 -1.67
CA GLU A 735 0.57 -9.75 -0.23
C GLU A 735 1.58 -10.70 0.41
N VAL A 736 1.86 -11.87 -0.19
CA VAL A 736 2.92 -12.79 0.23
C VAL A 736 4.25 -12.05 0.33
N GLU A 737 4.61 -11.33 -0.73
CA GLU A 737 5.86 -10.59 -0.81
C GLU A 737 5.91 -9.43 0.18
N SER A 738 4.80 -8.69 0.35
CA SER A 738 4.66 -7.66 1.39
C SER A 738 4.87 -8.20 2.81
N ARG A 739 4.35 -9.39 3.10
CA ARG A 739 4.50 -10.04 4.41
C ARG A 739 5.93 -10.49 4.68
N ILE A 740 6.61 -11.05 3.68
CA ILE A 740 8.03 -11.40 3.79
C ILE A 740 8.86 -10.14 4.08
N ALA A 741 8.63 -9.06 3.34
CA ALA A 741 9.31 -7.79 3.57
C ALA A 741 9.11 -7.28 5.01
N ARG A 742 7.89 -7.41 5.57
CA ARG A 742 7.59 -7.03 6.96
C ARG A 742 8.26 -7.94 7.98
N LEU A 743 8.22 -9.26 7.78
CA LEU A 743 8.91 -10.22 8.65
C LEU A 743 10.40 -9.87 8.74
N PHE A 744 11.03 -9.62 7.58
CA PHE A 744 12.45 -9.27 7.53
C PHE A 744 12.75 -7.95 8.22
N ARG A 745 12.03 -6.90 7.82
CA ARG A 745 12.19 -5.55 8.39
C ARG A 745 12.08 -5.52 9.91
N TRP A 746 11.13 -6.25 10.47
CA TRP A 746 10.78 -6.09 11.88
C TRP A 746 11.47 -7.11 12.78
N HIS A 747 11.53 -8.37 12.36
CA HIS A 747 11.98 -9.47 13.21
C HIS A 747 13.39 -9.96 12.88
N ILE A 748 13.85 -9.85 11.63
CA ILE A 748 15.11 -10.48 11.20
C ILE A 748 16.25 -9.45 11.07
N ASP A 749 16.08 -8.43 10.22
CA ASP A 749 17.15 -7.49 9.88
C ASP A 749 17.52 -6.55 11.04
N THR A 750 16.65 -6.45 12.04
CA THR A 750 16.88 -5.69 13.28
C THR A 750 17.63 -6.50 14.34
N ALA A 751 17.75 -7.81 14.17
CA ALA A 751 18.43 -8.69 15.10
C ALA A 751 19.90 -8.92 14.69
N PRO A 752 20.75 -9.37 15.63
CA PRO A 752 22.09 -9.86 15.28
C PRO A 752 22.02 -11.01 14.26
N LYS A 753 23.09 -11.16 13.48
CA LYS A 753 23.20 -12.14 12.39
C LYS A 753 22.81 -13.56 12.85
N GLY A 754 21.88 -14.20 12.13
CA GLY A 754 21.39 -15.55 12.44
C GLY A 754 20.39 -15.65 13.62
N LEU A 755 20.01 -14.52 14.23
CA LEU A 755 19.01 -14.42 15.29
C LEU A 755 17.78 -13.63 14.83
N TRP A 756 16.78 -13.47 15.69
CA TRP A 756 15.58 -12.67 15.44
C TRP A 756 15.06 -11.99 16.71
N ILE A 757 14.32 -10.90 16.55
CA ILE A 757 13.49 -10.28 17.58
C ILE A 757 12.15 -11.01 17.60
N ASP A 758 11.82 -11.73 18.67
CA ASP A 758 10.51 -12.40 18.74
C ASP A 758 9.37 -11.42 19.00
N ALA A 759 9.52 -10.48 19.93
CA ALA A 759 8.45 -9.62 20.42
C ALA A 759 8.67 -8.14 20.09
N ILE A 760 7.62 -7.52 19.54
CA ILE A 760 7.59 -6.10 19.17
C ILE A 760 6.32 -5.49 19.77
N ASP A 761 6.46 -4.34 20.43
CA ASP A 761 5.30 -3.63 20.98
C ASP A 761 4.47 -2.90 19.91
N GLU A 762 3.35 -2.34 20.32
CA GLU A 762 2.40 -1.68 19.42
C GLU A 762 2.98 -0.45 18.69
N GLN A 763 4.08 0.12 19.21
CA GLN A 763 4.81 1.24 18.60
C GLN A 763 5.94 0.78 17.65
N GLY A 764 6.14 -0.52 17.48
CA GLY A 764 7.21 -1.05 16.63
C GLY A 764 8.57 -1.14 17.34
N LYS A 765 8.62 -1.07 18.67
CA LYS A 765 9.87 -1.22 19.42
C LYS A 765 10.08 -2.68 19.84
N ALA A 766 11.29 -3.18 19.63
CA ALA A 766 11.72 -4.50 20.09
C ALA A 766 11.61 -4.63 21.63
N ARG A 767 11.01 -5.72 22.09
CA ARG A 767 10.82 -6.06 23.51
C ARG A 767 11.50 -7.36 23.94
N SER A 768 11.97 -8.16 23.00
CA SER A 768 12.73 -9.37 23.30
C SER A 768 13.98 -9.05 24.12
N GLN A 769 14.26 -9.87 25.12
CA GLN A 769 15.52 -9.91 25.85
C GLN A 769 16.37 -11.14 25.47
N SER A 770 15.81 -12.01 24.66
CA SER A 770 16.35 -13.31 24.29
C SER A 770 15.65 -13.85 23.04
N VAL A 771 16.21 -14.90 22.45
CA VAL A 771 15.81 -15.52 21.19
C VAL A 771 15.32 -16.95 21.47
N PRO A 772 14.00 -17.19 21.52
CA PRO A 772 13.43 -18.48 21.91
C PRO A 772 13.50 -19.51 20.79
N ALA A 773 14.15 -20.66 21.04
CA ALA A 773 14.33 -21.73 20.05
C ALA A 773 12.99 -22.27 19.49
N SER A 774 11.92 -22.17 20.27
CA SER A 774 10.58 -22.59 19.86
C SER A 774 10.02 -21.88 18.62
N ILE A 775 10.56 -20.71 18.27
CA ILE A 775 10.14 -19.92 17.10
C ILE A 775 10.83 -20.37 15.82
N PHE A 776 12.03 -20.96 15.91
CA PHE A 776 12.83 -21.26 14.72
C PHE A 776 12.10 -22.16 13.72
N TYR A 777 11.31 -23.11 14.24
CA TYR A 777 10.35 -23.94 13.50
C TYR A 777 9.48 -23.11 12.54
N HIS A 778 8.81 -22.08 13.05
CA HIS A 778 7.86 -21.28 12.27
C HIS A 778 8.58 -20.46 11.19
N LEU A 779 9.77 -19.93 11.50
CA LEU A 779 10.61 -19.21 10.54
C LEU A 779 11.05 -20.15 9.41
N VAL A 780 11.59 -21.32 9.73
CA VAL A 780 12.03 -22.30 8.73
C VAL A 780 10.86 -22.78 7.87
N ALA A 781 9.71 -23.06 8.47
CA ALA A 781 8.52 -23.48 7.74
C ALA A 781 8.05 -22.40 6.73
N ALA A 782 7.85 -21.16 7.19
CA ALA A 782 7.36 -20.09 6.32
C ALA A 782 8.36 -19.68 5.24
N LEU A 783 9.65 -19.61 5.57
CA LEU A 783 10.68 -19.20 4.61
C LEU A 783 10.91 -20.25 3.52
N THR A 784 10.87 -21.54 3.86
CA THR A 784 10.98 -22.61 2.84
C THR A 784 9.73 -22.70 1.97
N TYR A 785 8.54 -22.42 2.51
CA TYR A 785 7.32 -22.27 1.72
C TYR A 785 7.41 -21.08 0.76
N TYR A 786 7.98 -19.96 1.21
CA TYR A 786 8.21 -18.81 0.35
C TYR A 786 9.23 -19.11 -0.75
N MET A 787 10.28 -19.89 -0.48
CA MET A 787 11.22 -20.32 -1.52
C MET A 787 10.53 -21.14 -2.62
N ASP A 788 9.66 -22.09 -2.26
CA ASP A 788 8.87 -22.85 -3.23
C ASP A 788 7.95 -21.94 -4.05
N PHE A 789 7.27 -21.04 -3.37
CA PHE A 789 6.41 -20.06 -4.00
C PHE A 789 7.19 -19.18 -4.99
N ALA A 790 8.38 -18.70 -4.62
CA ALA A 790 9.22 -17.88 -5.49
C ALA A 790 9.76 -18.68 -6.68
N ALA A 791 10.25 -19.90 -6.47
CA ALA A 791 10.72 -20.77 -7.54
C ALA A 791 9.61 -21.10 -8.56
N ALA A 792 8.38 -21.30 -8.09
CA ALA A 792 7.22 -21.53 -8.96
C ALA A 792 6.81 -20.31 -9.81
N LEU A 793 7.31 -19.10 -9.50
CA LEU A 793 7.12 -17.91 -10.32
C LEU A 793 8.14 -17.80 -11.47
N GLU A 794 9.29 -18.47 -11.33
CA GLU A 794 10.37 -18.51 -12.32
C GLU A 794 10.17 -19.63 -13.36
N SER A 795 9.45 -20.70 -12.99
CA SER A 795 9.08 -21.84 -13.85
C SER A 795 7.86 -21.57 -14.71
#